data_AF-A0A2N3MYT5-F1
#
_entry.id   AF-A0A2N3MYT5-F1
#
_cell.length_a   1.000
_cell.length_b   1.000
_cell.length_c   1.000
_cell.angle_alpha   90.00
_cell.angle_beta   90.00
_cell.angle_gamma   90.00
#
_symmetry.space_group_name_H-M   'P 1'
#
loop_
_entity.id
_entity.type
_entity.pdbx_description
1 polymer ?
#
loop_
_entity_poly.entity_id
_entity_poly.type
_entity_poly.pdbx_seq_one_letter_code
_entity_poly.pdbx_strand_id
1 'polypeptide(L)'
;MNYLLGPVKWIRDQRQDLAYPTPDLTGKTIIVTGANSGLGREASRHFARLNARVILACRNREKGEAAARDIQASLAGDTADAGKDGTTAAASALLEVWELDLTSHASVKGFAARVAAELDRVDAKFEERTAPEIFVALENKAYFTDRYFCSKLLQLICARRLSEDLTAASSAVRITSLSPGLCDTDLFRNAPWIVRAILSLFLKVVGRSAEMGSRTIVAAALAGPEMHGKYMRHCRQSEFPAVMEGGDESRELMDKVWWELRRILEGVEQGVTRMPGRGTNPLRRWAVLLSDAGPPSSASTPSVARLARHKASITLDLKSPASLPLLHRLAAQADILIDPFRPGVLEKLRLGPRDLMAVNPRLIYARLTGFRRDGKYAHMAGHDINYLAVSGALSLLGRKGEKPYAPWNLVADFAGGGLALVHGVLLALLARSTSGRGQVVEANMVDGASYLATFPRLALKTPLGDRPRGENTLDGGCPWYDTYETRDGKYMSVGALEPQFFRALIKGLGLEAKGWEETRMDRARWDEMRRVFAETFAAKSRAEWESVFDGTDACCVPVLDYAELETDADREGDQRHIVKLKDTPCFEFGHDKAERRGYTADFLAPGEGGEEALEQWCGWKKGRDYDVVHGSFVLKEDKSKL
;
A
#
# COMPACT_ATOMS: atom_id res chain seq x y z
N MET A 1 44.93 -13.14 -7.35
CA MET A 1 45.16 -14.52 -7.84
C MET A 1 43.92 -15.20 -8.44
N ASN A 2 42.84 -14.47 -8.78
CA ASN A 2 41.60 -15.05 -9.33
C ASN A 2 41.36 -14.77 -10.84
N TYR A 3 42.25 -14.02 -11.50
CA TYR A 3 42.12 -13.68 -12.94
C TYR A 3 42.85 -14.65 -13.88
N LEU A 4 43.67 -15.57 -13.36
CA LEU A 4 44.35 -16.62 -14.13
C LEU A 4 43.58 -17.96 -14.13
N LEU A 5 42.52 -18.08 -13.32
CA LEU A 5 41.70 -19.30 -13.23
C LEU A 5 40.56 -19.34 -14.26
N GLY A 6 40.28 -18.26 -14.99
CA GLY A 6 39.15 -18.18 -15.92
C GLY A 6 39.13 -19.28 -17.00
N PRO A 7 40.23 -19.50 -17.75
CA PRO A 7 40.28 -20.55 -18.78
C PRO A 7 40.30 -21.96 -18.19
N VAL A 8 41.02 -22.16 -17.08
CA VAL A 8 41.14 -23.47 -16.41
C VAL A 8 39.84 -23.88 -15.74
N LYS A 9 39.15 -22.93 -15.09
CA LYS A 9 37.82 -23.11 -14.51
C LYS A 9 36.79 -23.37 -15.61
N TRP A 10 36.81 -22.62 -16.71
CA TRP A 10 35.93 -22.86 -17.85
C TRP A 10 36.15 -24.26 -18.47
N ILE A 11 37.41 -24.68 -18.67
CA ILE A 11 37.72 -26.04 -19.15
C ILE A 11 37.29 -27.11 -18.14
N ARG A 12 37.48 -26.87 -16.84
CA ARG A 12 37.05 -27.78 -15.77
C ARG A 12 35.53 -27.89 -15.73
N ASP A 13 34.80 -26.79 -15.84
CA ASP A 13 33.34 -26.72 -15.83
C ASP A 13 32.76 -27.38 -17.11
N GLN A 14 33.43 -27.27 -18.26
CA GLN A 14 33.05 -27.98 -19.50
C GLN A 14 33.30 -29.50 -19.44
N ARG A 15 34.15 -29.97 -18.51
CA ARG A 15 34.46 -31.39 -18.30
C ARG A 15 33.78 -31.98 -17.06
N GLN A 16 32.91 -31.21 -16.39
CA GLN A 16 32.09 -31.72 -15.31
C GLN A 16 30.93 -32.53 -15.86
N ASP A 17 30.77 -33.74 -15.35
CA ASP A 17 29.57 -34.53 -15.60
C ASP A 17 28.36 -33.83 -14.98
N LEU A 18 27.37 -33.53 -15.81
CA LEU A 18 26.11 -32.97 -15.36
C LEU A 18 25.21 -34.11 -14.85
N ALA A 19 24.58 -33.90 -13.70
CA ALA A 19 23.65 -34.88 -13.15
C ALA A 19 22.49 -35.14 -14.12
N TYR A 20 22.10 -36.40 -14.27
CA TYR A 20 20.89 -36.76 -15.00
C TYR A 20 19.66 -36.20 -14.26
N PRO A 21 18.70 -35.60 -14.98
CA PRO A 21 17.42 -35.24 -14.37
C PRO A 21 16.72 -36.50 -13.85
N THR A 22 16.10 -36.42 -12.67
CA THR A 22 15.41 -37.53 -12.00
C THR A 22 13.87 -37.47 -11.91
N PRO A 23 13.14 -36.41 -12.33
CA PRO A 23 11.69 -36.38 -12.14
C PRO A 23 10.96 -37.33 -13.10
N ASP A 24 9.93 -38.01 -12.61
CA ASP A 24 9.02 -38.80 -13.44
C ASP A 24 8.09 -37.88 -14.26
N LEU A 25 8.06 -38.09 -15.57
CA LEU A 25 7.25 -37.35 -16.54
C LEU A 25 6.11 -38.20 -17.10
N THR A 26 5.73 -39.29 -16.42
CA THR A 26 4.55 -40.09 -16.76
C THR A 26 3.32 -39.21 -17.00
N GLY A 27 2.64 -39.43 -18.12
CA GLY A 27 1.45 -38.66 -18.53
C GLY A 27 1.75 -37.30 -19.17
N LYS A 28 3.02 -36.90 -19.34
CA LYS A 28 3.40 -35.69 -20.09
C LYS A 28 3.72 -36.01 -21.55
N THR A 29 3.32 -35.12 -22.45
CA THR A 29 3.69 -35.18 -23.88
C THR A 29 4.68 -34.07 -24.19
N ILE A 30 5.83 -34.42 -24.77
CA ILE A 30 6.92 -33.50 -25.11
C ILE A 30 7.15 -33.54 -26.63
N ILE A 31 7.16 -32.37 -27.28
CA ILE A 31 7.56 -32.24 -28.68
C ILE A 31 9.00 -31.75 -28.72
N VAL A 32 9.87 -32.47 -29.43
CA VAL A 32 11.26 -32.06 -29.67
C VAL A 32 11.45 -31.81 -31.17
N THR A 33 11.78 -30.57 -31.53
CA THR A 33 12.08 -30.19 -32.92
C THR A 33 13.55 -30.46 -33.24
N GLY A 34 13.83 -30.95 -34.46
CA GLY A 34 15.21 -31.35 -34.82
C GLY A 34 15.70 -32.60 -34.09
N ALA A 35 14.79 -33.48 -33.70
CA ALA A 35 15.06 -34.63 -32.82
C ALA A 35 15.85 -35.79 -33.47
N ASN A 36 16.17 -35.72 -34.76
CA ASN A 36 16.83 -36.83 -35.46
C ASN A 36 18.37 -36.89 -35.28
N SER A 37 19.00 -35.88 -34.68
CA SER A 37 20.46 -35.85 -34.47
C SER A 37 20.90 -34.91 -33.35
N GLY A 38 22.16 -35.04 -32.91
CA GLY A 38 22.79 -34.12 -31.96
C GLY A 38 22.01 -33.96 -30.66
N LEU A 39 21.95 -32.72 -30.15
CA LEU A 39 21.30 -32.38 -28.88
C LEU A 39 19.81 -32.73 -28.85
N GLY A 40 19.09 -32.54 -29.95
CA GLY A 40 17.67 -32.86 -30.04
C GLY A 40 17.40 -34.35 -29.82
N ARG A 41 18.22 -35.22 -30.43
CA ARG A 41 18.10 -36.68 -30.26
C ARG A 41 18.41 -37.12 -28.83
N GLU A 42 19.49 -36.61 -28.24
CA GLU A 42 19.85 -36.97 -26.87
C GLU A 42 18.83 -36.43 -25.86
N ALA A 43 18.29 -35.22 -26.06
CA ALA A 43 17.18 -34.70 -25.26
C ALA A 43 15.94 -35.59 -25.33
N SER A 44 15.55 -36.05 -26.54
CA SER A 44 14.47 -37.03 -26.70
C SER A 44 14.75 -38.34 -25.95
N ARG A 45 16.01 -38.82 -25.92
CA ARG A 45 16.42 -39.99 -25.14
C ARG A 45 16.25 -39.76 -23.63
N HIS A 46 16.65 -38.59 -23.13
CA HIS A 46 16.46 -38.24 -21.72
C HIS A 46 14.98 -38.16 -21.33
N PHE A 47 14.13 -37.49 -22.13
CA PHE A 47 12.70 -37.42 -21.85
C PHE A 47 12.03 -38.80 -21.89
N ALA A 48 12.47 -39.67 -22.80
CA ALA A 48 11.99 -41.04 -22.87
C ALA A 48 12.41 -41.87 -21.64
N ARG A 49 13.64 -41.70 -21.13
CA ARG A 49 14.09 -42.31 -19.86
C ARG A 49 13.28 -41.85 -18.64
N LEU A 50 12.65 -40.68 -18.72
CA LEU A 50 11.79 -40.12 -17.68
C LEU A 50 10.30 -40.44 -17.89
N ASN A 51 9.97 -41.44 -18.71
CA ASN A 51 8.61 -41.91 -18.98
C ASN A 51 7.66 -40.91 -19.70
N ALA A 52 8.19 -39.87 -20.34
CA ALA A 52 7.36 -38.98 -21.16
C ALA A 52 6.92 -39.66 -22.47
N ARG A 53 5.76 -39.26 -23.01
CA ARG A 53 5.42 -39.43 -24.43
C ARG A 53 6.21 -38.40 -25.24
N VAL A 54 7.07 -38.84 -26.17
CA VAL A 54 7.98 -37.94 -26.91
C VAL A 54 7.66 -37.95 -28.40
N ILE A 55 7.33 -36.78 -28.93
CA ILE A 55 7.12 -36.53 -30.35
C ILE A 55 8.39 -35.95 -30.95
N LEU A 56 9.07 -36.73 -31.79
CA LEU A 56 10.23 -36.34 -32.57
C LEU A 56 9.78 -35.62 -33.85
N ALA A 57 9.78 -34.29 -33.81
CA ALA A 57 9.43 -33.45 -34.95
C ALA A 57 10.66 -33.24 -35.86
N CYS A 58 10.66 -33.91 -37.02
CA CYS A 58 11.82 -34.00 -37.91
C CYS A 58 11.47 -33.66 -39.36
N ARG A 59 12.38 -32.96 -40.05
CA ARG A 59 12.23 -32.69 -41.50
C ARG A 59 12.19 -33.97 -42.32
N ASN A 60 13.08 -34.91 -42.03
CA ASN A 60 13.14 -36.20 -42.72
C ASN A 60 12.62 -37.27 -41.78
N ARG A 61 11.47 -37.85 -42.14
CA ARG A 61 10.78 -38.86 -41.34
C ARG A 61 11.61 -40.12 -41.15
N GLU A 62 12.29 -40.59 -42.19
CA GLU A 62 13.14 -41.80 -42.12
C GLU A 62 14.30 -41.63 -41.12
N LYS A 63 14.94 -40.45 -41.09
CA LYS A 63 15.96 -40.12 -40.09
C LYS A 63 15.37 -40.01 -38.68
N GLY A 64 14.16 -39.45 -38.55
CA GLY A 64 13.44 -39.40 -37.28
C GLY A 64 13.08 -40.79 -36.76
N GLU A 65 12.64 -41.69 -37.63
CA GLU A 65 12.33 -43.09 -37.29
C GLU A 65 13.58 -43.89 -36.94
N ALA A 66 14.70 -43.65 -37.63
CA ALA A 66 15.99 -44.21 -37.25
C ALA A 66 16.43 -43.75 -35.86
N ALA A 67 16.26 -42.46 -35.54
CA ALA A 67 16.54 -41.91 -34.22
C ALA A 67 15.61 -42.46 -33.14
N ALA A 68 14.32 -42.63 -33.42
CA ALA A 68 13.37 -43.25 -32.51
C ALA A 68 13.74 -44.71 -32.21
N ARG A 69 14.14 -45.50 -33.23
CA ARG A 69 14.62 -46.88 -33.04
C ARG A 69 15.90 -46.94 -32.18
N ASP A 70 16.84 -46.02 -32.40
CA ASP A 70 18.07 -45.92 -31.61
C ASP A 70 17.79 -45.56 -30.14
N ILE A 71 16.87 -44.62 -29.90
CA ILE A 71 16.42 -44.28 -28.54
C ILE A 71 15.75 -45.49 -27.90
N GLN A 72 14.83 -46.16 -28.61
CA GLN A 72 14.15 -47.35 -28.12
C GLN A 72 15.13 -48.48 -27.77
N ALA A 73 16.14 -48.71 -28.61
CA ALA A 73 17.16 -49.72 -28.36
C ALA A 73 18.00 -49.39 -27.12
N SER A 74 18.34 -48.12 -26.88
CA SER A 74 19.08 -47.72 -25.67
C SER A 74 18.29 -47.92 -24.39
N LEU A 75 16.96 -47.69 -24.42
CA LEU A 75 16.09 -47.95 -23.28
C LEU A 75 15.97 -49.45 -22.97
N ALA A 76 16.13 -50.31 -23.98
CA ALA A 76 16.15 -51.76 -23.83
C ALA A 76 17.52 -52.32 -23.38
N GLY A 77 18.61 -51.58 -23.58
CA GLY A 77 19.95 -51.96 -23.11
C GLY A 77 20.20 -51.60 -21.64
N ASP A 78 19.64 -50.48 -21.17
CA ASP A 78 19.77 -50.01 -19.78
C ASP A 78 19.08 -50.95 -18.75
N THR A 79 18.25 -51.91 -19.18
CA THR A 79 17.59 -52.91 -18.32
C THR A 79 18.46 -54.15 -18.03
N ALA A 80 19.58 -54.34 -18.74
CA ALA A 80 20.47 -55.50 -18.54
C ALA A 80 21.51 -55.30 -17.41
N ASP A 81 21.81 -54.06 -17.02
CA ASP A 81 22.76 -53.72 -15.95
C ASP A 81 22.08 -53.34 -14.60
N ALA A 82 20.74 -53.35 -14.54
CA ALA A 82 19.99 -53.08 -13.32
C ALA A 82 19.82 -54.38 -12.48
N GLY A 83 20.85 -54.73 -11.72
CA GLY A 83 20.80 -55.79 -10.72
C GLY A 83 19.89 -55.44 -9.54
N LYS A 84 19.03 -56.40 -9.18
CA LYS A 84 18.37 -56.62 -7.87
C LYS A 84 17.92 -55.36 -7.10
N ASP A 85 16.84 -54.73 -7.56
CA ASP A 85 15.74 -54.27 -6.70
C ASP A 85 14.48 -54.13 -7.56
N GLY A 86 13.42 -54.85 -7.16
CA GLY A 86 12.29 -55.19 -8.00
C GLY A 86 11.29 -54.06 -8.27
N THR A 87 11.55 -53.25 -9.29
CA THR A 87 10.54 -52.44 -10.00
C THR A 87 10.69 -52.58 -11.52
N THR A 88 10.41 -53.77 -12.05
CA THR A 88 10.20 -53.93 -13.50
C THR A 88 8.78 -53.49 -13.88
N ALA A 89 8.68 -52.30 -14.45
CA ALA A 89 7.83 -52.07 -15.61
C ALA A 89 8.58 -51.10 -16.52
N ALA A 90 9.22 -51.63 -17.56
CA ALA A 90 9.67 -50.82 -18.69
C ALA A 90 8.42 -50.17 -19.30
N ALA A 91 8.08 -48.97 -18.85
CA ALA A 91 7.08 -48.16 -19.50
C ALA A 91 7.65 -47.83 -20.88
N SER A 92 7.07 -48.46 -21.90
CA SER A 92 7.29 -48.12 -23.31
C SER A 92 7.06 -46.61 -23.48
N ALA A 93 8.12 -45.80 -23.41
CA ALA A 93 8.05 -44.40 -23.78
C ALA A 93 7.44 -44.34 -25.19
N LEU A 94 6.31 -43.64 -25.32
CA LEU A 94 5.63 -43.50 -26.61
C LEU A 94 6.43 -42.53 -27.46
N LEU A 95 7.31 -43.08 -28.31
CA LEU A 95 8.08 -42.32 -29.31
C LEU A 95 7.27 -42.21 -30.59
N GLU A 96 6.95 -40.99 -30.99
CA GLU A 96 6.26 -40.70 -32.25
C GLU A 96 7.13 -39.84 -33.14
N VAL A 97 7.12 -40.09 -34.44
CA VAL A 97 7.84 -39.25 -35.41
C VAL A 97 6.83 -38.45 -36.21
N TRP A 98 6.88 -37.14 -36.07
CA TRP A 98 6.01 -36.22 -36.80
C TRP A 98 6.86 -35.43 -37.80
N GLU A 99 6.37 -35.29 -39.02
CA GLU A 99 7.06 -34.50 -40.02
C GLU A 99 6.98 -33.01 -39.65
N LEU A 100 8.14 -32.36 -39.58
CA LEU A 100 8.25 -30.92 -39.41
C LEU A 100 9.46 -30.41 -40.19
N ASP A 101 9.19 -29.87 -41.37
CA ASP A 101 10.15 -29.08 -42.11
C ASP A 101 9.95 -27.58 -41.83
N LEU A 102 10.80 -27.01 -40.97
CA LEU A 102 10.80 -25.58 -40.64
C LEU A 102 11.12 -24.67 -41.84
N THR A 103 11.64 -25.20 -42.95
CA THR A 103 11.80 -24.43 -44.21
C THR A 103 10.58 -24.50 -45.12
N SER A 104 9.60 -25.34 -44.83
CA SER A 104 8.36 -25.48 -45.59
C SER A 104 7.19 -24.91 -44.79
N HIS A 105 6.64 -23.79 -45.26
CA HIS A 105 5.48 -23.17 -44.61
C HIS A 105 4.25 -24.11 -44.56
N ALA A 106 4.06 -24.95 -45.59
CA ALA A 106 3.00 -25.95 -45.61
C ALA A 106 3.21 -27.03 -44.55
N SER A 107 4.45 -27.48 -44.36
CA SER A 107 4.82 -28.45 -43.32
C SER A 107 4.58 -27.87 -41.92
N VAL A 108 5.00 -26.62 -41.68
CA VAL A 108 4.75 -25.93 -40.39
C VAL A 108 3.26 -25.79 -40.09
N LYS A 109 2.43 -25.43 -41.09
CA LYS A 109 0.98 -25.33 -40.93
C LYS A 109 0.33 -26.69 -40.66
N GLY A 110 0.73 -27.72 -41.42
CA GLY A 110 0.22 -29.08 -41.24
C GLY A 110 0.56 -29.63 -39.84
N PHE A 111 1.80 -29.40 -39.41
CA PHE A 111 2.26 -29.75 -38.06
C PHE A 111 1.47 -29.01 -36.98
N ALA A 112 1.29 -27.69 -37.10
CA ALA A 112 0.53 -26.89 -36.13
C ALA A 112 -0.95 -27.29 -36.06
N ALA A 113 -1.57 -27.60 -37.21
CA ALA A 113 -2.95 -28.08 -37.27
C ALA A 113 -3.08 -29.44 -36.58
N ARG A 114 -2.10 -30.33 -36.78
CA ARG A 114 -2.04 -31.64 -36.14
C ARG A 114 -1.86 -31.53 -34.62
N VAL A 115 -0.91 -30.69 -34.18
CA VAL A 115 -0.71 -30.37 -32.76
C VAL A 115 -1.99 -29.88 -32.11
N ALA A 116 -2.73 -28.97 -32.76
CA ALA A 116 -3.97 -28.43 -32.24
C ALA A 116 -5.14 -29.44 -32.21
N ALA A 117 -5.11 -30.45 -33.08
CA ALA A 117 -6.15 -31.47 -33.17
C ALA A 117 -5.89 -32.69 -32.26
N GLU A 118 -4.62 -33.07 -32.07
CA GLU A 118 -4.23 -34.32 -31.42
C GLU A 118 -3.67 -34.14 -30.00
N LEU A 119 -3.35 -32.91 -29.56
CA LEU A 119 -2.82 -32.64 -28.22
C LEU A 119 -3.76 -31.78 -27.39
N ASP A 120 -4.10 -32.27 -26.20
CA ASP A 120 -5.03 -31.61 -25.26
C ASP A 120 -4.52 -30.25 -24.76
N ARG A 121 -3.19 -30.01 -24.80
CA ARG A 121 -2.54 -28.80 -24.28
C ARG A 121 -1.19 -28.53 -24.93
N VAL A 122 -0.90 -27.25 -25.22
CA VAL A 122 0.43 -26.76 -25.64
C VAL A 122 0.80 -25.55 -24.78
N ASP A 123 1.83 -25.69 -23.95
CA ASP A 123 2.27 -24.64 -23.02
C ASP A 123 3.28 -23.68 -23.73
N ALA A 124 3.03 -22.37 -23.66
CA ALA A 124 3.97 -21.33 -24.11
C ALA A 124 4.91 -20.90 -22.97
N LYS A 125 6.14 -20.48 -23.30
CA LYS A 125 7.13 -20.05 -22.32
C LYS A 125 6.79 -18.67 -21.75
N PHE A 126 6.53 -18.62 -20.44
CA PHE A 126 6.53 -17.39 -19.64
C PHE A 126 7.41 -17.64 -18.41
N GLU A 127 8.73 -17.64 -18.62
CA GLU A 127 9.71 -18.07 -17.63
C GLU A 127 9.79 -17.11 -16.43
N GLU A 128 9.52 -15.81 -16.65
CA GLU A 128 9.59 -14.77 -15.61
C GLU A 128 8.41 -14.78 -14.64
N ARG A 129 7.37 -15.59 -14.86
CA ARG A 129 6.15 -15.60 -14.03
C ARG A 129 6.40 -15.88 -12.55
N THR A 130 7.50 -16.56 -12.22
CA THR A 130 7.91 -16.89 -10.85
C THR A 130 8.95 -15.94 -10.28
N ALA A 131 9.44 -14.96 -11.06
CA ALA A 131 10.42 -13.99 -10.60
C ALA A 131 9.84 -13.11 -9.48
N PRO A 132 10.65 -12.63 -8.52
CA PRO A 132 10.19 -11.71 -7.48
C PRO A 132 9.53 -10.44 -8.03
N GLU A 133 10.14 -9.82 -9.04
CA GLU A 133 9.57 -8.73 -9.84
C GLU A 133 9.56 -9.13 -11.32
N ILE A 134 8.36 -9.35 -11.87
CA ILE A 134 8.17 -9.80 -13.24
C ILE A 134 8.70 -8.76 -14.23
N PHE A 135 8.33 -7.49 -14.07
CA PHE A 135 8.71 -6.44 -15.04
C PHE A 135 10.23 -6.20 -15.08
N VAL A 136 10.92 -6.33 -13.94
CA VAL A 136 12.40 -6.26 -13.89
C VAL A 136 13.02 -7.45 -14.59
N ALA A 137 12.50 -8.67 -14.38
CA ALA A 137 13.00 -9.86 -15.06
C ALA A 137 12.79 -9.80 -16.59
N LEU A 138 11.73 -9.13 -17.06
CA LEU A 138 11.46 -8.92 -18.49
C LEU A 138 12.50 -8.02 -19.18
N GLU A 139 13.30 -7.24 -18.44
CA GLU A 139 14.37 -6.41 -19.02
C GLU A 139 15.57 -7.22 -19.54
N ASN A 140 15.66 -8.51 -19.18
CA ASN A 140 16.74 -9.38 -19.62
C ASN A 140 16.64 -9.64 -21.13
N LYS A 141 17.68 -9.23 -21.88
CA LYS A 141 17.76 -9.36 -23.35
C LYS A 141 17.98 -10.80 -23.84
N ALA A 142 18.31 -11.74 -22.97
CA ALA A 142 18.53 -13.14 -23.34
C ALA A 142 17.28 -13.83 -23.93
N TYR A 143 16.09 -13.30 -23.67
CA TYR A 143 14.80 -13.94 -24.02
C TYR A 143 14.04 -13.23 -25.15
N PHE A 144 14.71 -12.42 -25.97
CA PHE A 144 14.06 -11.52 -26.94
C PHE A 144 13.12 -12.22 -27.93
N THR A 145 13.38 -13.49 -28.27
CA THR A 145 12.59 -14.26 -29.24
C THR A 145 11.15 -14.54 -28.78
N ASP A 146 10.92 -14.67 -27.47
CA ASP A 146 9.59 -14.98 -26.90
C ASP A 146 8.87 -13.73 -26.34
N ARG A 147 9.54 -12.57 -26.35
CA ARG A 147 9.01 -11.30 -25.81
C ARG A 147 7.74 -10.84 -26.49
N TYR A 148 7.61 -11.08 -27.79
CA TYR A 148 6.40 -10.70 -28.51
C TYR A 148 5.18 -11.43 -27.93
N PHE A 149 5.24 -12.75 -27.76
CA PHE A 149 4.14 -13.54 -27.21
C PHE A 149 3.86 -13.21 -25.74
N CYS A 150 4.92 -13.06 -24.93
CA CYS A 150 4.80 -12.62 -23.53
C CYS A 150 4.09 -11.26 -23.44
N SER A 151 4.45 -10.29 -24.28
CA SER A 151 3.81 -8.97 -24.28
C SER A 151 2.31 -9.03 -24.58
N LYS A 152 1.87 -9.95 -25.47
CA LYS A 152 0.45 -10.15 -25.77
C LYS A 152 -0.28 -10.82 -24.62
N LEU A 153 0.35 -11.78 -23.95
CA LEU A 153 -0.21 -12.40 -22.75
C LEU A 153 -0.39 -11.36 -21.63
N LEU A 154 0.63 -10.56 -21.34
CA LEU A 154 0.55 -9.49 -20.33
C LEU A 154 -0.55 -8.48 -20.66
N GLN A 155 -0.71 -8.09 -21.92
CA GLN A 155 -1.81 -7.22 -22.37
C GLN A 155 -3.18 -7.82 -22.05
N LEU A 156 -3.38 -9.12 -22.28
CA LEU A 156 -4.63 -9.81 -21.95
C LEU A 156 -4.87 -9.88 -20.44
N ILE A 157 -3.83 -10.19 -19.65
CA ILE A 157 -3.89 -10.19 -18.18
C ILE A 157 -4.32 -8.81 -17.66
N CYS A 158 -3.65 -7.75 -18.11
CA CYS A 158 -3.96 -6.39 -17.70
C CYS A 158 -5.38 -5.98 -18.13
N ALA A 159 -5.80 -6.27 -19.36
CA ALA A 159 -7.14 -5.94 -19.84
C ALA A 159 -8.24 -6.66 -19.02
N ARG A 160 -7.99 -7.92 -18.64
CA ARG A 160 -8.92 -8.68 -17.79
C ARG A 160 -8.99 -8.10 -16.38
N ARG A 161 -7.85 -7.86 -15.72
CA ARG A 161 -7.83 -7.26 -14.38
C ARG A 161 -8.42 -5.84 -14.37
N LEU A 162 -8.15 -5.05 -15.41
CA LEU A 162 -8.77 -3.74 -15.58
C LEU A 162 -10.29 -3.84 -15.69
N SER A 163 -10.83 -4.83 -16.41
CA SER A 163 -12.28 -5.03 -16.49
C SER A 163 -12.90 -5.41 -15.14
N GLU A 164 -12.21 -6.22 -14.34
CA GLU A 164 -12.64 -6.59 -12.98
C GLU A 164 -12.62 -5.37 -12.05
N ASP A 165 -11.57 -4.54 -12.12
CA ASP A 165 -11.48 -3.28 -11.38
C ASP A 165 -12.58 -2.28 -11.81
N LEU A 166 -12.88 -2.18 -13.11
CA LEU A 166 -13.97 -1.35 -13.63
C LEU A 166 -15.34 -1.86 -13.18
N THR A 167 -15.53 -3.18 -13.11
CA THR A 167 -16.73 -3.81 -12.56
C THR A 167 -16.88 -3.45 -11.08
N ALA A 168 -15.81 -3.59 -10.29
CA ALA A 168 -15.79 -3.23 -8.88
C ALA A 168 -16.06 -1.72 -8.67
N ALA A 169 -15.57 -0.87 -9.59
CA ALA A 169 -15.82 0.57 -9.59
C ALA A 169 -17.22 0.96 -10.12
N SER A 170 -18.07 0.00 -10.51
CA SER A 170 -19.36 0.26 -11.17
C SER A 170 -19.23 1.19 -12.39
N SER A 171 -18.15 1.04 -13.17
CA SER A 171 -17.93 1.85 -14.37
C SER A 171 -18.95 1.56 -15.47
N ALA A 172 -19.28 2.57 -16.26
CA ALA A 172 -19.99 2.37 -17.53
C ALA A 172 -19.06 1.91 -18.67
N VAL A 173 -17.75 1.98 -18.46
CA VAL A 173 -16.74 1.59 -19.45
C VAL A 173 -16.71 0.08 -19.56
N ARG A 174 -16.81 -0.41 -20.79
CA ARG A 174 -16.75 -1.83 -21.10
C ARG A 174 -15.46 -2.14 -21.82
N ILE A 175 -14.78 -3.19 -21.37
CA ILE A 175 -13.57 -3.71 -22.00
C ILE A 175 -13.87 -5.10 -22.55
N THR A 176 -13.60 -5.28 -23.84
CA THR A 176 -13.60 -6.58 -24.50
C THR A 176 -12.24 -6.75 -25.16
N SER A 177 -11.51 -7.77 -24.74
CA SER A 177 -10.24 -8.12 -25.39
C SER A 177 -10.53 -8.86 -26.69
N LEU A 178 -9.76 -8.64 -27.75
CA LEU A 178 -10.02 -9.26 -29.04
C LEU A 178 -8.75 -9.63 -29.80
N SER A 179 -8.88 -10.58 -30.73
CA SER A 179 -7.87 -10.87 -31.75
C SER A 179 -8.50 -10.89 -33.14
N PRO A 180 -8.13 -9.96 -34.03
CA PRO A 180 -8.64 -9.93 -35.41
C PRO A 180 -8.02 -11.05 -36.28
N GLY A 181 -7.00 -11.74 -35.76
CA GLY A 181 -6.14 -12.64 -36.51
C GLY A 181 -5.01 -11.90 -37.23
N LEU A 182 -4.21 -12.64 -37.99
CA LEU A 182 -3.16 -12.06 -38.82
C LEU A 182 -3.79 -11.30 -39.99
N CYS A 183 -3.53 -10.00 -40.10
CA CYS A 183 -4.14 -9.13 -41.12
C CYS A 183 -3.06 -8.49 -42.00
N ASP A 184 -3.32 -8.43 -43.30
CA ASP A 184 -2.49 -7.73 -44.28
C ASP A 184 -2.63 -6.22 -44.05
N THR A 185 -1.64 -5.65 -43.37
CA THR A 185 -1.58 -4.26 -42.94
C THR A 185 -0.14 -3.76 -43.02
N ASP A 186 0.04 -2.43 -43.05
CA ASP A 186 1.35 -1.76 -43.07
C ASP A 186 2.09 -1.79 -41.72
N LEU A 187 1.94 -2.86 -40.94
CA LEU A 187 2.60 -3.01 -39.64
C LEU A 187 4.14 -3.02 -39.77
N PHE A 188 4.66 -3.48 -40.92
CA PHE A 188 6.08 -3.57 -41.23
C PHE A 188 6.58 -2.47 -42.17
N ARG A 189 5.89 -1.32 -42.24
CA ARG A 189 6.24 -0.22 -43.16
C ARG A 189 7.68 0.29 -42.99
N ASN A 190 8.22 0.18 -41.78
CA ASN A 190 9.57 0.62 -41.40
C ASN A 190 10.62 -0.50 -41.43
N ALA A 191 10.24 -1.72 -41.84
CA ALA A 191 11.19 -2.82 -41.97
C ALA A 191 12.10 -2.61 -43.20
N PRO A 192 13.33 -3.16 -43.21
CA PRO A 192 14.19 -3.15 -44.38
C PRO A 192 13.44 -3.64 -45.62
N TRP A 193 13.65 -3.01 -46.77
CA TRP A 193 12.80 -3.19 -47.96
C TRP A 193 12.63 -4.67 -48.39
N ILE A 194 13.68 -5.48 -48.25
CA ILE A 194 13.65 -6.93 -48.54
C ILE A 194 12.71 -7.66 -47.59
N VAL A 195 12.83 -7.38 -46.28
CA VAL A 195 11.98 -7.96 -45.24
C VAL A 195 10.53 -7.51 -45.44
N ARG A 196 10.31 -6.24 -45.78
CA ARG A 196 8.98 -5.70 -46.09
C ARG A 196 8.36 -6.38 -47.32
N ALA A 197 9.13 -6.63 -48.37
CA ALA A 197 8.65 -7.32 -49.57
C ALA A 197 8.25 -8.78 -49.27
N ILE A 198 9.10 -9.52 -48.54
CA ILE A 198 8.83 -10.90 -48.13
C ILE A 198 7.60 -10.96 -47.22
N LEU A 199 7.53 -10.10 -46.19
CA LEU A 199 6.40 -10.06 -45.26
C LEU A 199 5.11 -9.62 -45.94
N SER A 200 5.16 -8.66 -46.87
CA SER A 200 3.97 -8.22 -47.63
C SER A 200 3.44 -9.34 -48.53
N LEU A 201 4.33 -10.09 -49.20
CA LEU A 201 3.91 -11.25 -49.99
C LEU A 201 3.31 -12.35 -49.11
N PHE A 202 3.94 -12.63 -47.97
CA PHE A 202 3.44 -13.59 -46.98
C PHE A 202 2.06 -13.21 -46.43
N LEU A 203 1.89 -11.94 -46.03
CA LEU A 203 0.63 -11.43 -45.50
C LEU A 203 -0.48 -11.43 -46.54
N LYS A 204 -0.20 -11.16 -47.82
CA LYS A 204 -1.20 -11.29 -48.89
C LYS A 204 -1.70 -12.72 -49.08
N VAL A 205 -0.87 -13.72 -48.77
CA VAL A 205 -1.22 -15.14 -48.93
C VAL A 205 -1.89 -15.72 -47.68
N VAL A 206 -1.47 -15.32 -46.49
CA VAL A 206 -1.87 -15.94 -45.21
C VAL A 206 -2.69 -15.01 -44.31
N GLY A 207 -2.53 -13.72 -44.50
CA GLY A 207 -3.26 -12.69 -43.76
C GLY A 207 -4.67 -12.49 -44.30
N ARG A 208 -5.56 -12.10 -43.39
CA ARG A 208 -6.87 -11.58 -43.74
C ARG A 208 -6.70 -10.19 -44.35
N SER A 209 -7.63 -9.79 -45.22
CA SER A 209 -7.70 -8.37 -45.58
C SER A 209 -7.93 -7.53 -44.30
N ALA A 210 -7.46 -6.28 -44.32
CA ALA A 210 -7.70 -5.34 -43.22
C ALA A 210 -9.21 -5.20 -42.90
N GLU A 211 -10.06 -5.22 -43.92
CA GLU A 211 -11.52 -5.20 -43.77
C GLU A 211 -12.05 -6.45 -43.04
N MET A 212 -11.59 -7.65 -43.42
CA MET A 212 -12.00 -8.88 -42.75
C MET A 212 -11.53 -8.94 -41.29
N GLY A 213 -10.34 -8.41 -41.00
CA GLY A 213 -9.82 -8.24 -39.64
C GLY A 213 -10.64 -7.25 -38.82
N SER A 214 -11.00 -6.10 -39.40
CA SER A 214 -11.74 -5.05 -38.72
C SER A 214 -13.13 -5.48 -38.29
N ARG A 215 -13.74 -6.48 -38.95
CA ARG A 215 -15.03 -7.06 -38.52
C ARG A 215 -15.02 -7.56 -37.08
N THR A 216 -13.90 -8.11 -36.59
CA THR A 216 -13.80 -8.55 -35.18
C THR A 216 -13.75 -7.35 -34.22
N ILE A 217 -13.16 -6.23 -34.64
CA ILE A 217 -13.13 -4.98 -33.87
C ILE A 217 -14.54 -4.40 -33.77
N VAL A 218 -15.24 -4.31 -34.91
CA VAL A 218 -16.63 -3.82 -34.97
C VAL A 218 -17.56 -4.73 -34.15
N ALA A 219 -17.41 -6.06 -34.26
CA ALA A 219 -18.19 -7.01 -33.47
C ALA A 219 -17.97 -6.84 -31.95
N ALA A 220 -16.72 -6.59 -31.51
CA ALA A 220 -16.44 -6.32 -30.10
C ALA A 220 -17.01 -4.98 -29.64
N ALA A 221 -16.97 -3.94 -30.48
CA ALA A 221 -17.53 -2.63 -30.14
C ALA A 221 -19.07 -2.65 -30.03
N LEU A 222 -19.73 -3.47 -30.84
CA LEU A 222 -21.19 -3.65 -30.83
C LEU A 222 -21.68 -4.66 -29.79
N ALA A 223 -20.77 -5.45 -29.20
CA ALA A 223 -21.15 -6.46 -28.22
C ALA A 223 -21.81 -5.83 -26.98
N GLY A 224 -22.71 -6.58 -26.36
CA GLY A 224 -23.43 -6.16 -25.17
C GLY A 224 -22.61 -6.34 -23.88
N PRO A 225 -23.23 -6.13 -22.71
CA PRO A 225 -22.58 -6.29 -21.40
C PRO A 225 -21.97 -7.68 -21.16
N GLU A 226 -22.47 -8.71 -21.83
CA GLU A 226 -22.01 -10.09 -21.73
C GLU A 226 -20.54 -10.28 -22.17
N MET A 227 -20.01 -9.37 -23.00
CA MET A 227 -18.62 -9.41 -23.46
C MET A 227 -17.66 -8.59 -22.57
N HIS A 228 -18.14 -7.98 -21.48
CA HIS A 228 -17.29 -7.27 -20.54
C HIS A 228 -16.32 -8.24 -19.84
N GLY A 229 -15.03 -7.96 -19.91
CA GLY A 229 -13.99 -8.81 -19.34
C GLY A 229 -13.82 -10.15 -20.06
N LYS A 230 -14.39 -10.30 -21.26
CA LYS A 230 -14.28 -11.51 -22.09
C LYS A 230 -13.35 -11.30 -23.28
N TYR A 231 -12.99 -12.40 -23.92
CA TYR A 231 -12.13 -12.44 -25.10
C TYR A 231 -12.92 -12.78 -26.36
N MET A 232 -12.63 -12.10 -27.47
CA MET A 232 -13.28 -12.30 -28.76
C MET A 232 -12.29 -12.70 -29.84
N ARG A 233 -12.61 -13.77 -30.59
CA ARG A 233 -11.87 -14.18 -31.78
C ARG A 233 -12.86 -14.59 -32.86
N HIS A 234 -12.59 -14.19 -34.10
CA HIS A 234 -13.45 -14.54 -35.25
C HIS A 234 -14.92 -14.11 -35.07
N CYS A 235 -15.13 -12.90 -34.50
CA CYS A 235 -16.43 -12.35 -34.16
C CYS A 235 -17.28 -13.23 -33.21
N ARG A 236 -16.64 -14.12 -32.44
CA ARG A 236 -17.28 -14.99 -31.44
C ARG A 236 -16.54 -14.88 -30.11
N GLN A 237 -17.26 -15.09 -29.02
CA GLN A 237 -16.64 -15.25 -27.72
C GLN A 237 -15.66 -16.44 -27.75
N SER A 238 -14.53 -16.29 -27.09
CA SER A 238 -13.51 -17.33 -26.93
C SER A 238 -12.98 -17.30 -25.50
N GLU A 239 -12.38 -18.41 -25.09
CA GLU A 239 -11.72 -18.52 -23.80
C GLU A 239 -10.37 -17.81 -23.81
N PHE A 240 -9.95 -17.32 -22.64
CA PHE A 240 -8.59 -16.83 -22.47
C PHE A 240 -7.61 -18.01 -22.49
N PRO A 241 -6.31 -17.76 -22.70
CA PRO A 241 -5.30 -18.79 -22.51
C PRO A 241 -5.41 -19.42 -21.11
N ALA A 242 -5.20 -20.74 -21.00
CA ALA A 242 -5.39 -21.50 -19.76
C ALA A 242 -4.62 -20.94 -18.54
N VAL A 243 -3.48 -20.28 -18.76
CA VAL A 243 -2.69 -19.58 -17.71
C VAL A 243 -3.44 -18.41 -17.04
N MET A 244 -4.57 -17.99 -17.61
CA MET A 244 -5.48 -16.99 -17.05
C MET A 244 -6.77 -17.62 -16.51
N GLU A 245 -6.97 -18.92 -16.69
CA GLU A 245 -8.21 -19.64 -16.36
C GLU A 245 -8.01 -20.74 -15.30
N GLY A 246 -6.76 -21.09 -14.96
CA GLY A 246 -6.43 -22.15 -14.00
C GLY A 246 -6.42 -21.68 -12.54
N GLY A 247 -7.56 -21.74 -11.87
CA GLY A 247 -7.67 -21.70 -10.40
C GLY A 247 -6.92 -20.56 -9.69
N ASP A 248 -6.48 -20.80 -8.46
CA ASP A 248 -5.84 -19.80 -7.59
C ASP A 248 -4.48 -19.34 -8.14
N GLU A 249 -3.67 -20.24 -8.69
CA GLU A 249 -2.35 -19.91 -9.27
C GLU A 249 -2.45 -18.90 -10.43
N SER A 250 -3.46 -19.04 -11.31
CA SER A 250 -3.67 -18.09 -12.41
C SER A 250 -4.11 -16.73 -11.86
N ARG A 251 -4.92 -16.71 -10.80
CA ARG A 251 -5.35 -15.46 -10.16
C ARG A 251 -4.18 -14.75 -9.51
N GLU A 252 -3.35 -15.46 -8.75
CA GLU A 252 -2.15 -14.89 -8.13
C GLU A 252 -1.19 -14.29 -9.16
N LEU A 253 -0.96 -14.99 -10.27
CA LEU A 253 -0.14 -14.46 -11.36
C LEU A 253 -0.74 -13.19 -11.97
N MET A 254 -2.04 -13.18 -12.26
CA MET A 254 -2.71 -12.00 -12.82
C MET A 254 -2.70 -10.83 -11.85
N ASP A 255 -2.90 -11.08 -10.56
CA ASP A 255 -2.83 -10.09 -9.49
C ASP A 255 -1.44 -9.49 -9.38
N LYS A 256 -0.41 -10.33 -9.42
CA LYS A 256 0.98 -9.89 -9.37
C LYS A 256 1.35 -9.00 -10.55
N VAL A 257 1.07 -9.45 -11.78
CA VAL A 257 1.31 -8.67 -13.01
C VAL A 257 0.58 -7.33 -12.95
N TRP A 258 -0.69 -7.33 -12.55
CA TRP A 258 -1.48 -6.10 -12.48
C TRP A 258 -1.00 -5.15 -11.39
N TRP A 259 -0.63 -5.67 -10.22
CA TRP A 259 -0.10 -4.88 -9.12
C TRP A 259 1.24 -4.22 -9.48
N GLU A 260 2.19 -4.98 -10.04
CA GLU A 260 3.49 -4.43 -10.43
C GLU A 260 3.33 -3.34 -11.49
N LEU A 261 2.47 -3.55 -12.51
CA LEU A 261 2.21 -2.55 -13.53
C LEU A 261 1.60 -1.29 -12.94
N ARG A 262 0.59 -1.42 -12.05
CA ARG A 262 -0.02 -0.25 -11.40
C ARG A 262 1.00 0.53 -10.58
N ARG A 263 1.87 -0.15 -9.83
CA ARG A 263 2.95 0.49 -9.07
C ARG A 263 3.89 1.28 -9.99
N ILE A 264 4.28 0.72 -11.13
CA ILE A 264 5.14 1.41 -12.12
C ILE A 264 4.42 2.65 -12.66
N LEU A 265 3.15 2.53 -13.06
CA LEU A 265 2.38 3.64 -13.62
C LEU A 265 2.14 4.76 -12.60
N GLU A 266 1.81 4.44 -11.36
CA GLU A 266 1.65 5.43 -10.27
C GLU A 266 2.97 6.13 -9.91
N GLY A 267 4.11 5.47 -10.11
CA GLY A 267 5.43 6.10 -9.98
C GLY A 267 5.75 7.09 -11.11
N VAL A 268 5.12 6.95 -12.28
CA VAL A 268 5.26 7.89 -13.41
C VAL A 268 4.31 9.08 -13.24
N GLU A 269 3.03 8.81 -12.96
CA GLU A 269 2.01 9.83 -12.74
C GLU A 269 1.02 9.37 -11.66
N GLN A 270 0.95 10.11 -10.56
CA GLN A 270 0.06 9.76 -9.45
C GLN A 270 -1.41 9.87 -9.86
N GLY A 271 -2.18 8.84 -9.56
CA GLY A 271 -3.61 8.74 -9.85
C GLY A 271 -3.94 8.22 -11.25
N VAL A 272 -2.95 7.91 -12.09
CA VAL A 272 -3.18 7.41 -13.46
C VAL A 272 -3.93 6.07 -13.50
N THR A 273 -3.87 5.28 -12.42
CA THR A 273 -4.58 3.99 -12.33
C THR A 273 -5.98 4.09 -11.72
N ARG A 274 -6.50 5.30 -11.49
CA ARG A 274 -7.85 5.52 -10.94
C ARG A 274 -8.95 5.13 -11.95
N MET A 275 -9.93 4.36 -11.50
CA MET A 275 -11.03 3.88 -12.34
C MET A 275 -12.20 4.89 -12.42
N PRO A 276 -12.76 5.16 -13.61
CA PRO A 276 -13.92 6.02 -13.78
C PRO A 276 -15.23 5.26 -13.46
N GLY A 277 -15.71 5.30 -12.22
CA GLY A 277 -16.98 4.68 -11.81
C GLY A 277 -18.23 5.51 -12.14
N ARG A 278 -19.38 4.89 -12.49
CA ARG A 278 -20.69 5.57 -12.42
C ARG A 278 -21.03 5.76 -10.95
N GLY A 279 -21.06 7.01 -10.50
CA GLY A 279 -21.54 7.37 -9.15
C GLY A 279 -20.48 7.31 -8.04
N THR A 280 -19.25 6.89 -8.34
CA THR A 280 -18.12 7.03 -7.42
C THR A 280 -16.98 7.74 -8.15
N ASN A 281 -16.92 9.06 -7.99
CA ASN A 281 -15.65 9.77 -8.10
C ASN A 281 -14.78 9.24 -6.94
N PRO A 282 -13.64 8.56 -7.15
CA PRO A 282 -12.79 8.06 -6.06
C PRO A 282 -12.12 9.19 -5.25
N LEU A 283 -12.28 10.45 -5.65
CA LEU A 283 -12.06 11.63 -4.79
C LEU A 283 -13.19 11.86 -3.76
N ARG A 284 -14.25 11.04 -3.76
CA ARG A 284 -15.29 11.05 -2.72
C ARG A 284 -14.81 10.27 -1.50
N ARG A 285 -13.82 10.83 -0.81
CA ARG A 285 -13.56 10.56 0.61
C ARG A 285 -13.24 11.88 1.26
N TRP A 286 -14.30 12.60 1.60
CA TRP A 286 -14.21 13.89 2.26
C TRP A 286 -14.90 13.79 3.60
N ALA A 287 -14.24 14.39 4.59
CA ALA A 287 -14.79 14.56 5.92
C ALA A 287 -15.35 15.98 6.01
N VAL A 288 -16.61 16.10 6.40
CA VAL A 288 -17.20 17.39 6.74
C VAL A 288 -16.96 17.63 8.22
N LEU A 289 -16.08 18.58 8.55
CA LEU A 289 -15.92 19.07 9.93
C LEU A 289 -16.79 20.31 10.11
N LEU A 290 -17.71 20.27 11.06
CA LEU A 290 -18.50 21.44 11.42
C LEU A 290 -17.76 22.25 12.49
N SER A 291 -17.68 23.56 12.33
CA SER A 291 -17.10 24.47 13.32
C SER A 291 -17.88 25.78 13.35
N ASP A 292 -18.00 26.38 14.53
CA ASP A 292 -18.59 27.72 14.69
C ASP A 292 -17.52 28.78 14.35
N ALA A 293 -17.87 29.74 13.49
CA ALA A 293 -16.98 30.84 13.12
C ALA A 293 -16.96 31.98 14.16
N GLY A 294 -17.91 31.99 15.11
CA GLY A 294 -18.13 33.11 16.03
C GLY A 294 -18.58 34.40 15.32
N PRO A 295 -18.99 35.45 16.05
CA PRO A 295 -19.25 36.75 15.43
C PRO A 295 -17.95 37.35 14.90
N PRO A 296 -17.98 38.09 13.76
CA PRO A 296 -16.79 38.77 13.25
C PRO A 296 -16.30 39.78 14.30
N SER A 297 -15.18 39.49 14.96
CA SER A 297 -14.60 40.42 15.91
C SER A 297 -13.84 41.51 15.15
N SER A 298 -13.98 42.77 15.57
CA SER A 298 -13.36 43.96 14.97
C SER A 298 -11.84 44.05 15.20
N ALA A 299 -11.22 43.04 15.80
CA ALA A 299 -9.78 42.93 15.93
C ALA A 299 -9.25 41.89 14.92
N SER A 300 -8.24 42.30 14.16
CA SER A 300 -7.48 41.55 13.16
C SER A 300 -6.69 40.35 13.71
N THR A 301 -7.23 39.63 14.67
CA THR A 301 -6.77 38.29 15.04
C THR A 301 -7.77 37.32 14.44
N PRO A 302 -7.56 36.86 13.20
CA PRO A 302 -8.51 35.98 12.58
C PRO A 302 -8.60 34.73 13.48
N SER A 303 -9.82 34.26 13.79
CA SER A 303 -10.11 33.06 14.59
C SER A 303 -9.73 31.77 13.85
N VAL A 304 -8.63 31.83 13.11
CA VAL A 304 -8.27 30.89 12.07
C VAL A 304 -7.85 29.58 12.69
N ALA A 305 -8.45 28.51 12.20
CA ALA A 305 -7.97 27.17 12.42
C ALA A 305 -6.50 27.06 11.93
N ARG A 306 -5.54 27.14 12.86
CA ARG A 306 -4.09 26.96 12.59
C ARG A 306 -3.75 25.55 12.09
N LEU A 307 -4.68 24.61 12.27
CA LEU A 307 -4.61 23.22 11.81
C LEU A 307 -5.59 23.00 10.64
N ALA A 308 -5.54 23.89 9.64
CA ALA A 308 -6.44 23.87 8.48
C ALA A 308 -5.80 23.44 7.16
N ARG A 309 -4.55 22.96 7.19
CA ARG A 309 -3.87 22.41 6.01
C ARG A 309 -4.77 21.41 5.28
N HIS A 310 -4.81 21.53 3.95
CA HIS A 310 -5.59 20.66 3.05
C HIS A 310 -7.10 20.67 3.29
N LYS A 311 -7.65 21.72 3.90
CA LYS A 311 -9.10 21.91 4.05
C LYS A 311 -9.60 23.04 3.16
N ALA A 312 -10.87 22.96 2.81
CA ALA A 312 -11.66 24.04 2.22
C ALA A 312 -12.79 24.40 3.19
N SER A 313 -13.25 25.65 3.12
CA SER A 313 -14.28 26.20 4.00
C SER A 313 -15.53 26.55 3.22
N ILE A 314 -16.69 26.10 3.71
CA ILE A 314 -18.00 26.60 3.32
C ILE A 314 -18.69 27.16 4.56
N THR A 315 -19.41 28.26 4.40
CA THR A 315 -20.08 28.97 5.49
C THR A 315 -21.57 28.70 5.44
N LEU A 316 -22.16 28.32 6.58
CA LEU A 316 -23.58 28.04 6.70
C LEU A 316 -24.13 28.73 7.93
N ASP A 317 -25.23 29.48 7.77
CA ASP A 317 -26.01 29.92 8.91
C ASP A 317 -26.97 28.80 9.33
N LEU A 318 -26.59 28.04 10.37
CA LEU A 318 -27.38 26.93 10.90
C LEU A 318 -28.67 27.38 11.60
N LYS A 319 -28.85 28.68 11.86
CA LYS A 319 -30.12 29.24 12.37
C LYS A 319 -31.10 29.56 11.25
N SER A 320 -30.60 29.70 10.02
CA SER A 320 -31.42 29.91 8.84
C SER A 320 -31.88 28.57 8.26
N PRO A 321 -33.20 28.28 8.20
CA PRO A 321 -33.71 27.06 7.58
C PRO A 321 -33.27 26.88 6.12
N ALA A 322 -32.93 27.97 5.42
CA ALA A 322 -32.48 27.93 4.02
C ALA A 322 -31.10 27.28 3.85
N SER A 323 -30.23 27.30 4.88
CA SER A 323 -28.88 26.72 4.80
C SER A 323 -28.87 25.22 5.08
N LEU A 324 -29.85 24.70 5.81
CA LEU A 324 -29.88 23.29 6.24
C LEU A 324 -29.97 22.29 5.06
N PRO A 325 -30.81 22.51 4.01
CA PRO A 325 -30.88 21.62 2.86
C PRO A 325 -29.54 21.38 2.18
N LEU A 326 -28.66 22.40 2.16
CA LEU A 326 -27.33 22.28 1.57
C LEU A 326 -26.49 21.26 2.36
N LEU A 327 -26.48 21.35 3.69
CA LEU A 327 -25.75 20.41 4.54
C LEU A 327 -26.33 18.98 4.46
N HIS A 328 -27.65 18.82 4.42
CA HIS A 328 -28.27 17.51 4.18
C HIS A 328 -27.80 16.89 2.86
N ARG A 329 -27.73 17.70 1.80
CA ARG A 329 -27.34 17.22 0.47
C ARG A 329 -25.85 16.96 0.35
N LEU A 330 -25.02 17.66 1.13
CA LEU A 330 -23.61 17.32 1.33
C LEU A 330 -23.45 16.01 2.11
N ALA A 331 -24.13 15.86 3.25
CA ALA A 331 -24.10 14.65 4.06
C ALA A 331 -24.58 13.41 3.28
N ALA A 332 -25.48 13.58 2.31
CA ALA A 332 -25.92 12.54 1.38
C ALA A 332 -24.78 11.94 0.53
N GLN A 333 -23.68 12.67 0.36
CA GLN A 333 -22.54 12.27 -0.48
C GLN A 333 -21.23 12.13 0.31
N ALA A 334 -21.19 12.57 1.57
CA ALA A 334 -20.02 12.48 2.43
C ALA A 334 -19.79 11.06 2.96
N ASP A 335 -18.53 10.73 3.25
CA ASP A 335 -18.18 9.47 3.94
C ASP A 335 -18.18 9.63 5.44
N ILE A 336 -17.69 10.78 5.91
CA ILE A 336 -17.48 11.08 7.32
C ILE A 336 -18.04 12.47 7.60
N LEU A 337 -18.79 12.60 8.70
CA LEU A 337 -19.14 13.89 9.27
C LEU A 337 -18.58 13.93 10.69
N ILE A 338 -17.86 15.00 11.04
CA ILE A 338 -17.33 15.23 12.37
C ILE A 338 -18.18 16.30 13.06
N ASP A 339 -18.82 15.89 14.16
CA ASP A 339 -19.66 16.68 15.06
C ASP A 339 -18.89 16.97 16.34
N PRO A 340 -18.32 18.18 16.50
CA PRO A 340 -17.62 18.58 17.72
C PRO A 340 -18.54 19.29 18.74
N PHE A 341 -19.84 19.35 18.50
CA PHE A 341 -20.75 20.12 19.34
C PHE A 341 -21.18 19.35 20.60
N ARG A 342 -21.74 20.09 21.55
CA ARG A 342 -22.33 19.50 22.75
C ARG A 342 -23.47 18.54 22.41
N PRO A 343 -23.73 17.53 23.25
CA PRO A 343 -24.85 16.63 23.06
C PRO A 343 -26.18 17.37 22.87
N GLY A 344 -26.92 17.05 21.81
CA GLY A 344 -28.23 17.61 21.51
C GLY A 344 -28.21 18.86 20.60
N VAL A 345 -27.05 19.45 20.29
CA VAL A 345 -26.99 20.67 19.46
C VAL A 345 -27.43 20.38 18.03
N LEU A 346 -26.81 19.41 17.36
CA LEU A 346 -27.17 19.08 15.98
C LEU A 346 -28.51 18.36 15.88
N GLU A 347 -28.90 17.59 16.90
CA GLU A 347 -30.22 16.95 16.96
C GLU A 347 -31.36 17.99 16.97
N LYS A 348 -31.21 19.11 17.71
CA LYS A 348 -32.19 20.22 17.69
C LYS A 348 -32.35 20.86 16.31
N LEU A 349 -31.31 20.77 15.47
CA LEU A 349 -31.27 21.31 14.12
C LEU A 349 -31.65 20.27 13.04
N ARG A 350 -32.06 19.05 13.44
CA ARG A 350 -32.30 17.91 12.53
C ARG A 350 -31.09 17.49 11.70
N LEU A 351 -29.90 17.71 12.26
CA LEU A 351 -28.61 17.34 11.70
C LEU A 351 -27.96 16.18 12.48
N GLY A 352 -28.72 15.49 13.34
CA GLY A 352 -28.22 14.37 14.12
C GLY A 352 -28.04 13.09 13.29
N PRO A 353 -27.47 12.03 13.88
CA PRO A 353 -27.27 10.76 13.18
C PRO A 353 -28.56 10.16 12.61
N ARG A 354 -29.68 10.26 13.36
CA ARG A 354 -30.98 9.76 12.91
C ARG A 354 -31.40 10.38 11.58
N ASP A 355 -31.19 11.68 11.43
CA ASP A 355 -31.61 12.44 10.25
C ASP A 355 -30.64 12.23 9.09
N LEU A 356 -29.34 12.40 9.32
CA LEU A 356 -28.35 12.35 8.24
C LEU A 356 -28.05 10.92 7.76
N MET A 357 -28.04 9.93 8.65
CA MET A 357 -27.80 8.54 8.27
C MET A 357 -29.04 7.88 7.64
N ALA A 358 -30.24 8.45 7.81
CA ALA A 358 -31.42 8.02 7.05
C ALA A 358 -31.28 8.37 5.56
N VAL A 359 -30.67 9.52 5.26
CA VAL A 359 -30.37 9.96 3.88
C VAL A 359 -29.13 9.25 3.34
N ASN A 360 -28.14 8.97 4.19
CA ASN A 360 -26.92 8.25 3.82
C ASN A 360 -26.59 7.12 4.81
N PRO A 361 -27.08 5.89 4.58
CA PRO A 361 -26.80 4.74 5.44
C PRO A 361 -25.31 4.32 5.48
N ARG A 362 -24.46 4.89 4.62
CA ARG A 362 -23.01 4.64 4.56
C ARG A 362 -22.19 5.66 5.36
N LEU A 363 -22.83 6.72 5.87
CA LEU A 363 -22.18 7.81 6.58
C LEU A 363 -21.58 7.31 7.91
N ILE A 364 -20.32 7.63 8.13
CA ILE A 364 -19.67 7.51 9.44
C ILE A 364 -19.91 8.84 10.16
N TYR A 365 -20.81 8.83 11.14
CA TYR A 365 -21.11 10.03 11.93
C TYR A 365 -20.20 10.04 13.16
N ALA A 366 -19.14 10.84 13.13
CA ALA A 366 -18.11 10.88 14.16
C ALA A 366 -18.38 12.03 15.14
N ARG A 367 -18.70 11.70 16.38
CA ARG A 367 -18.91 12.66 17.48
C ARG A 367 -17.63 12.79 18.28
N LEU A 368 -17.18 14.03 18.46
CA LEU A 368 -16.02 14.36 19.30
C LEU A 368 -16.46 15.31 20.41
N THR A 369 -16.50 14.82 21.65
CA THR A 369 -16.85 15.63 22.81
C THR A 369 -15.72 15.67 23.83
N GLY A 370 -15.72 16.69 24.68
CA GLY A 370 -14.79 16.73 25.81
C GLY A 370 -15.16 15.70 26.88
N PHE A 371 -16.32 15.91 27.51
CA PHE A 371 -16.92 14.96 28.45
C PHE A 371 -17.65 13.84 27.71
N ARG A 372 -17.94 12.75 28.44
CA ARG A 372 -18.90 11.73 28.01
C ARG A 372 -20.25 12.37 27.70
N ARG A 373 -21.01 11.79 26.77
CA ARG A 373 -22.32 12.30 26.38
C ARG A 373 -23.42 12.03 27.42
N ASP A 374 -23.09 11.24 28.45
CA ASP A 374 -23.92 10.89 29.58
C ASP A 374 -23.24 11.26 30.92
N GLY A 375 -23.99 11.09 32.02
CA GLY A 375 -23.50 11.35 33.37
C GLY A 375 -23.39 12.84 33.73
N LYS A 376 -22.78 13.09 34.90
CA LYS A 376 -22.80 14.39 35.61
C LYS A 376 -22.30 15.57 34.77
N TYR A 377 -21.31 15.34 33.89
CA TYR A 377 -20.61 16.41 33.17
C TYR A 377 -21.06 16.58 31.72
N ALA A 378 -22.04 15.80 31.24
CA ALA A 378 -22.40 15.69 29.82
C ALA A 378 -22.72 17.02 29.11
N HIS A 379 -23.36 17.94 29.83
CA HIS A 379 -23.80 19.23 29.29
C HIS A 379 -22.89 20.40 29.73
N MET A 380 -21.86 20.13 30.51
CA MET A 380 -20.96 21.16 31.02
C MET A 380 -19.98 21.65 29.95
N ALA A 381 -19.61 22.92 30.05
CA ALA A 381 -18.48 23.46 29.31
C ALA A 381 -17.18 22.91 29.90
N GLY A 382 -16.14 22.82 29.08
CA GLY A 382 -14.80 22.50 29.53
C GLY A 382 -13.79 22.72 28.41
N HIS A 383 -12.52 22.58 28.75
CA HIS A 383 -11.40 22.49 27.83
C HIS A 383 -10.50 21.32 28.28
N ASP A 384 -9.41 21.06 27.54
CA ASP A 384 -8.47 19.95 27.77
C ASP A 384 -8.24 19.65 29.25
N ILE A 385 -7.78 20.65 30.02
CA ILE A 385 -7.45 20.50 31.44
C ILE A 385 -8.61 19.96 32.29
N ASN A 386 -9.86 20.32 31.97
CA ASN A 386 -11.04 19.84 32.69
C ASN A 386 -11.33 18.37 32.37
N TYR A 387 -11.16 17.98 31.10
CA TYR A 387 -11.35 16.60 30.67
C TYR A 387 -10.25 15.70 31.24
N LEU A 388 -9.00 16.18 31.20
CA LEU A 388 -7.85 15.51 31.79
C LEU A 388 -8.00 15.36 33.32
N ALA A 389 -8.55 16.37 34.00
CA ALA A 389 -8.89 16.29 35.42
C ALA A 389 -9.93 15.20 35.70
N VAL A 390 -11.05 15.18 34.96
CA VAL A 390 -12.13 14.20 35.16
C VAL A 390 -11.71 12.78 34.77
N SER A 391 -10.75 12.63 33.85
CA SER A 391 -10.17 11.32 33.53
C SER A 391 -9.35 10.72 34.69
N GLY A 392 -8.96 11.53 35.66
CA GLY A 392 -8.03 11.19 36.73
C GLY A 392 -6.55 11.35 36.35
N ALA A 393 -6.23 11.41 35.05
CA ALA A 393 -4.84 11.46 34.58
C ALA A 393 -4.09 12.73 35.01
N LEU A 394 -4.76 13.88 35.12
CA LEU A 394 -4.11 15.12 35.57
C LEU A 394 -3.46 14.98 36.94
N SER A 395 -4.07 14.20 37.85
CA SER A 395 -3.57 14.01 39.22
C SER A 395 -2.18 13.38 39.30
N LEU A 396 -1.75 12.71 38.23
CA LEU A 396 -0.46 12.02 38.11
C LEU A 396 0.67 12.96 37.71
N LEU A 397 0.35 14.14 37.15
CA LEU A 397 1.32 15.02 36.49
C LEU A 397 1.74 16.17 37.40
N GLY A 398 3.04 16.39 37.55
CA GLY A 398 3.63 17.48 38.36
C GLY A 398 4.62 17.00 39.41
N ARG A 399 5.34 17.94 40.04
CA ARG A 399 6.37 17.65 41.06
C ARG A 399 5.78 17.34 42.43
N LYS A 400 6.62 16.75 43.29
CA LYS A 400 6.32 16.53 44.72
C LYS A 400 5.99 17.86 45.40
N GLY A 401 4.89 17.90 46.13
CA GLY A 401 4.47 19.08 46.91
C GLY A 401 3.87 20.23 46.09
N GLU A 402 3.83 20.12 44.77
CA GLU A 402 3.25 21.15 43.89
C GLU A 402 1.83 20.78 43.44
N LYS A 403 1.10 21.75 42.88
CA LYS A 403 -0.20 21.50 42.24
C LYS A 403 -0.03 20.62 40.99
N PRO A 404 -1.06 19.86 40.57
CA PRO A 404 -1.02 19.15 39.29
C PRO A 404 -0.69 20.07 38.11
N TYR A 405 0.09 19.56 37.16
CA TYR A 405 0.57 20.30 35.99
C TYR A 405 -0.17 19.87 34.72
N ALA A 406 -0.66 20.84 33.94
CA ALA A 406 -1.32 20.58 32.67
C ALA A 406 -0.29 20.54 31.52
N PRO A 407 -0.15 19.41 30.80
CA PRO A 407 0.84 19.24 29.74
C PRO A 407 0.36 19.86 28.41
N TRP A 408 0.16 21.18 28.41
CA TRP A 408 -0.58 21.88 27.35
C TRP A 408 -1.92 21.17 27.09
N ASN A 409 -2.35 21.07 25.84
CA ASN A 409 -3.51 20.27 25.44
C ASN A 409 -3.12 19.00 24.66
N LEU A 410 -1.92 18.46 24.91
CA LEU A 410 -1.39 17.29 24.19
C LEU A 410 -2.13 15.99 24.51
N VAL A 411 -2.60 15.85 25.75
CA VAL A 411 -3.12 14.57 26.24
C VAL A 411 -4.61 14.42 25.97
N ALA A 412 -5.45 15.41 26.27
CA ALA A 412 -6.90 15.24 26.13
C ALA A 412 -7.38 15.63 24.73
N ASP A 413 -7.06 16.85 24.23
CA ASP A 413 -7.52 17.31 22.92
C ASP A 413 -6.93 16.47 21.78
N PHE A 414 -5.62 16.25 21.79
CA PHE A 414 -4.92 15.54 20.71
C PHE A 414 -4.92 14.02 20.87
N ALA A 415 -4.20 13.48 21.85
CA ALA A 415 -4.03 12.03 21.96
C ALA A 415 -5.33 11.31 22.38
N GLY A 416 -6.01 11.80 23.43
CA GLY A 416 -7.25 11.23 23.95
C GLY A 416 -8.49 11.59 23.15
N GLY A 417 -8.45 12.66 22.35
CA GLY A 417 -9.58 13.17 21.58
C GLY A 417 -9.41 12.90 20.09
N GLY A 418 -8.61 13.74 19.43
CA GLY A 418 -8.41 13.71 17.98
C GLY A 418 -7.91 12.36 17.46
N LEU A 419 -6.85 11.81 18.04
CA LEU A 419 -6.29 10.52 17.61
C LEU A 419 -7.23 9.35 17.92
N ALA A 420 -7.91 9.39 19.07
CA ALA A 420 -8.93 8.40 19.42
C ALA A 420 -10.12 8.41 18.43
N LEU A 421 -10.58 9.59 18.00
CA LEU A 421 -11.61 9.73 16.97
C LEU A 421 -11.14 9.18 15.64
N VAL A 422 -9.92 9.54 15.20
CA VAL A 422 -9.34 9.02 13.95
C VAL A 422 -9.27 7.50 13.98
N HIS A 423 -8.81 6.91 15.09
CA HIS A 423 -8.79 5.46 15.25
C HIS A 423 -10.20 4.86 15.11
N GLY A 424 -11.21 5.42 15.79
CA GLY A 424 -12.60 4.96 15.66
C GLY A 424 -13.16 5.09 14.24
N VAL A 425 -12.83 6.17 13.53
CA VAL A 425 -13.22 6.38 12.12
C VAL A 425 -12.56 5.35 11.20
N LEU A 426 -11.27 5.06 11.38
CA LEU A 426 -10.57 4.03 10.61
C LEU A 426 -11.17 2.64 10.82
N LEU A 427 -11.51 2.29 12.07
CA LEU A 427 -12.21 1.05 12.38
C LEU A 427 -13.61 1.00 11.74
N ALA A 428 -14.34 2.11 11.75
CA ALA A 428 -15.64 2.21 11.10
C ALA A 428 -15.53 2.10 9.57
N LEU A 429 -14.49 2.67 8.95
CA LEU A 429 -14.20 2.51 7.52
C LEU A 429 -13.89 1.05 7.17
N LEU A 430 -13.11 0.36 8.01
CA LEU A 430 -12.80 -1.06 7.86
C LEU A 430 -14.07 -1.91 7.98
N ALA A 431 -14.89 -1.69 9.01
CA ALA A 431 -16.18 -2.38 9.18
C ALA A 431 -17.15 -2.10 8.03
N ARG A 432 -17.15 -0.88 7.49
CA ARG A 432 -17.95 -0.50 6.31
C ARG A 432 -17.49 -1.19 5.03
N SER A 433 -16.22 -1.60 4.93
CA SER A 433 -15.70 -2.30 3.74
C SER A 433 -16.36 -3.67 3.53
N THR A 434 -16.79 -4.33 4.61
CA THR A 434 -17.47 -5.62 4.58
C THR A 434 -18.99 -5.46 4.67
N SER A 435 -19.48 -4.62 5.58
CA SER A 435 -20.92 -4.44 5.82
C SER A 435 -21.62 -3.54 4.81
N GLY A 436 -20.86 -2.68 4.12
CA GLY A 436 -21.42 -1.63 3.27
C GLY A 436 -22.15 -0.52 4.03
N ARG A 437 -22.19 -0.52 5.37
CA ARG A 437 -22.94 0.45 6.19
C ARG A 437 -22.01 1.30 7.06
N GLY A 438 -22.41 2.55 7.26
CA GLY A 438 -21.77 3.44 8.23
C GLY A 438 -22.31 3.22 9.64
N GLN A 439 -21.74 3.92 10.61
CA GLN A 439 -22.13 3.86 12.01
C GLN A 439 -21.78 5.18 12.73
N VAL A 440 -22.30 5.33 13.94
CA VAL A 440 -21.88 6.42 14.82
C VAL A 440 -20.56 6.03 15.49
N VAL A 441 -19.56 6.90 15.41
CA VAL A 441 -18.32 6.79 16.17
C VAL A 441 -18.40 7.82 17.28
N GLU A 442 -18.34 7.39 18.54
CA GLU A 442 -18.35 8.30 19.68
C GLU A 442 -16.97 8.28 20.34
N ALA A 443 -16.28 9.42 20.29
CA ALA A 443 -15.02 9.63 21.00
C ALA A 443 -15.18 10.78 21.99
N ASN A 444 -14.65 10.60 23.19
CA ASN A 444 -14.58 11.68 24.18
C ASN A 444 -13.21 11.75 24.84
N MET A 445 -12.79 12.98 25.14
CA MET A 445 -11.45 13.27 25.64
C MET A 445 -11.21 12.70 27.05
N VAL A 446 -12.24 12.59 27.89
CA VAL A 446 -12.16 11.96 29.21
C VAL A 446 -11.79 10.48 29.11
N ASP A 447 -12.49 9.71 28.29
CA ASP A 447 -12.25 8.28 28.14
C ASP A 447 -10.95 8.00 27.40
N GLY A 448 -10.63 8.78 26.38
CA GLY A 448 -9.34 8.64 25.69
C GLY A 448 -8.16 8.94 26.60
N ALA A 449 -8.20 10.04 27.37
CA ALA A 449 -7.15 10.33 28.36
C ALA A 449 -7.08 9.26 29.46
N SER A 450 -8.22 8.75 29.92
CA SER A 450 -8.28 7.66 30.90
C SER A 450 -7.71 6.35 30.36
N TYR A 451 -7.90 6.08 29.07
CA TYR A 451 -7.30 4.94 28.38
C TYR A 451 -5.77 5.09 28.30
N LEU A 452 -5.27 6.25 27.88
CA LEU A 452 -3.82 6.55 27.84
C LEU A 452 -3.18 6.40 29.22
N ALA A 453 -3.88 6.77 30.29
CA ALA A 453 -3.42 6.61 31.66
C ALA A 453 -3.59 5.17 32.23
N THR A 454 -3.92 4.17 31.43
CA THR A 454 -4.14 2.80 31.93
C THR A 454 -2.89 2.22 32.57
N PHE A 455 -1.73 2.30 31.92
CA PHE A 455 -0.48 1.82 32.49
C PHE A 455 -0.15 2.49 33.84
N PRO A 456 -0.05 3.83 33.94
CA PRO A 456 0.27 4.47 35.22
C PRO A 456 -0.80 4.21 36.28
N ARG A 457 -2.11 4.21 35.93
CA ARG A 457 -3.20 3.89 36.86
C ARG A 457 -3.06 2.49 37.47
N LEU A 458 -2.62 1.50 36.68
CA LEU A 458 -2.35 0.16 37.19
C LEU A 458 -1.06 0.10 38.01
N ALA A 459 -0.03 0.84 37.59
CA ALA A 459 1.25 0.95 38.29
C ALA A 459 1.11 1.52 39.70
N LEU A 460 0.11 2.37 39.97
CA LEU A 460 -0.22 2.86 41.32
C LEU A 460 -0.48 1.75 42.36
N LYS A 461 -0.77 0.53 41.90
CA LYS A 461 -1.01 -0.64 42.76
C LYS A 461 0.24 -1.48 42.98
N THR A 462 1.40 -0.98 42.56
CA THR A 462 2.69 -1.69 42.57
C THR A 462 3.79 -0.77 43.09
N PRO A 463 4.93 -1.31 43.55
CA PRO A 463 6.07 -0.48 43.98
C PRO A 463 6.63 0.49 42.92
N LEU A 464 6.23 0.34 41.65
CA LEU A 464 6.59 1.28 40.58
C LEU A 464 5.94 2.66 40.78
N GLY A 465 4.72 2.69 41.34
CA GLY A 465 3.85 3.87 41.37
C GLY A 465 3.04 4.07 42.67
N ASP A 466 3.26 3.26 43.71
CA ASP A 466 2.47 3.27 44.94
C ASP A 466 2.76 4.44 45.91
N ARG A 467 3.58 5.41 45.48
CA ARG A 467 3.92 6.61 46.27
C ARG A 467 3.15 7.85 45.77
N PRO A 468 3.09 8.92 46.57
CA PRO A 468 2.53 10.19 46.11
C PRO A 468 3.19 10.72 44.83
N ARG A 469 2.46 11.58 44.11
CA ARG A 469 2.95 12.22 42.87
C ARG A 469 4.33 12.85 43.06
N GLY A 470 5.22 12.59 42.12
CA GLY A 470 6.60 13.09 42.09
C GLY A 470 7.56 12.30 42.97
N GLU A 471 7.15 11.12 43.47
CA GLU A 471 7.96 10.24 44.32
C GLU A 471 8.10 8.82 43.73
N ASN A 472 7.67 8.63 42.49
CA ASN A 472 7.66 7.35 41.80
C ASN A 472 8.77 7.26 40.76
N THR A 473 8.86 6.11 40.10
CA THR A 473 9.96 5.82 39.17
C THR A 473 9.87 6.65 37.88
N LEU A 474 8.65 6.93 37.39
CA LEU A 474 8.41 7.53 36.07
C LEU A 474 7.77 8.93 36.12
N ASP A 475 7.68 9.55 37.30
CA ASP A 475 7.02 10.85 37.50
C ASP A 475 7.98 11.95 38.02
N GLY A 476 9.29 11.73 37.89
CA GLY A 476 10.35 12.63 38.35
C GLY A 476 10.85 12.36 39.77
N GLY A 477 10.30 11.37 40.48
CA GLY A 477 10.81 10.95 41.79
C GLY A 477 12.18 10.25 41.74
N CYS A 478 12.49 9.58 40.63
CA CYS A 478 13.72 8.82 40.44
C CYS A 478 14.86 9.70 39.87
N PRO A 479 16.05 9.76 40.49
CA PRO A 479 17.15 10.62 40.02
C PRO A 479 17.66 10.31 38.61
N TRP A 480 17.49 9.09 38.11
CA TRP A 480 17.90 8.69 36.75
C TRP A 480 16.70 8.55 35.80
N TYR A 481 15.59 9.20 36.13
CA TYR A 481 14.44 9.41 35.25
C TYR A 481 13.89 10.83 35.47
N ASP A 482 14.65 11.84 35.05
CA ASP A 482 14.36 13.27 35.30
C ASP A 482 15.11 14.19 34.33
N THR A 483 14.93 15.51 34.47
CA THR A 483 15.71 16.54 33.79
C THR A 483 16.66 17.26 34.76
N TYR A 484 17.82 17.68 34.24
CA TYR A 484 18.85 18.39 34.99
C TYR A 484 19.31 19.65 34.26
N GLU A 485 19.38 20.77 34.98
CA GLU A 485 19.87 22.04 34.47
C GLU A 485 21.40 21.99 34.27
N THR A 486 21.87 22.65 33.22
CA THR A 486 23.27 22.72 32.80
C THR A 486 23.81 24.13 32.99
N ARG A 487 25.13 24.32 32.83
CA ARG A 487 25.79 25.61 33.10
C ARG A 487 25.19 26.80 32.34
N ASP A 488 24.66 26.56 31.14
CA ASP A 488 24.06 27.58 30.27
C ASP A 488 22.53 27.75 30.48
N GLY A 489 21.98 27.23 31.58
CA GLY A 489 20.55 27.36 31.93
C GLY A 489 19.61 26.50 31.07
N LYS A 490 20.16 25.61 30.25
CA LYS A 490 19.43 24.62 29.46
C LYS A 490 19.38 23.27 30.18
N TYR A 491 18.69 22.28 29.62
CA TYR A 491 18.47 21.00 30.31
C TYR A 491 18.95 19.79 29.50
N MET A 492 19.47 18.79 30.23
CA MET A 492 19.58 17.41 29.76
C MET A 492 18.44 16.59 30.35
N SER A 493 17.89 15.63 29.59
CA SER A 493 17.02 14.59 30.13
C SER A 493 17.84 13.34 30.42
N VAL A 494 17.42 12.59 31.45
CA VAL A 494 18.00 11.31 31.85
C VAL A 494 16.87 10.30 31.96
N GLY A 495 17.01 9.14 31.31
CA GLY A 495 16.04 8.04 31.33
C GLY A 495 16.68 6.66 31.51
N ALA A 496 17.77 6.57 32.27
CA ALA A 496 18.63 5.39 32.37
C ALA A 496 18.07 4.32 33.34
N LEU A 497 16.90 3.76 33.04
CA LEU A 497 16.17 2.86 33.94
C LEU A 497 16.86 1.50 34.14
N GLU A 498 17.46 0.94 33.10
CA GLU A 498 18.13 -0.36 33.12
C GLU A 498 19.54 -0.25 33.72
N PRO A 499 20.03 -1.27 34.48
CA PRO A 499 21.32 -1.19 35.16
C PRO A 499 22.52 -0.87 34.27
N GLN A 500 22.56 -1.40 33.04
CA GLN A 500 23.66 -1.17 32.11
C GLN A 500 23.67 0.27 31.57
N PHE A 501 22.49 0.86 31.34
CA PHE A 501 22.36 2.24 30.89
C PHE A 501 22.71 3.20 32.03
N PHE A 502 22.28 2.87 33.26
CA PHE A 502 22.68 3.61 34.46
C PHE A 502 24.20 3.59 34.66
N ARG A 503 24.87 2.45 34.43
CA ARG A 503 26.34 2.38 34.49
C ARG A 503 27.00 3.27 33.43
N ALA A 504 26.46 3.30 32.20
CA ALA A 504 26.95 4.19 31.15
C ALA A 504 26.77 5.67 31.53
N LEU A 505 25.64 6.04 32.14
CA LEU A 505 25.40 7.37 32.69
C LEU A 505 26.42 7.73 33.77
N ILE A 506 26.60 6.88 34.78
CA ILE A 506 27.56 7.13 35.88
C ILE A 506 28.98 7.31 35.34
N LYS A 507 29.39 6.50 34.37
CA LYS A 507 30.66 6.64 33.66
C LYS A 507 30.78 7.98 32.92
N GLY A 508 29.77 8.36 32.15
CA GLY A 508 29.78 9.63 31.42
C GLY A 508 29.80 10.86 32.35
N LEU A 509 29.20 10.74 33.54
CA LEU A 509 29.26 11.75 34.60
C LEU A 509 30.58 11.74 35.38
N GLY A 510 31.40 10.70 35.28
CA GLY A 510 32.63 10.54 36.06
C GLY A 510 32.36 10.28 37.55
N LEU A 511 31.28 9.57 37.86
CA LEU A 511 30.79 9.33 39.23
C LEU A 511 30.96 7.87 39.69
N GLU A 512 31.76 7.06 38.99
CA GLU A 512 31.94 5.63 39.31
C GLU A 512 32.39 5.38 40.76
N ALA A 513 33.16 6.32 41.33
CA ALA A 513 33.64 6.24 42.71
C ALA A 513 32.51 6.28 43.76
N LYS A 514 31.28 6.67 43.38
CA LYS A 514 30.12 6.68 44.28
C LYS A 514 29.53 5.29 44.54
N GLY A 515 29.78 4.31 43.67
CA GLY A 515 29.26 2.94 43.80
C GLY A 515 27.73 2.85 43.76
N TRP A 516 27.08 3.78 43.07
CA TRP A 516 25.61 3.82 42.97
C TRP A 516 25.04 2.78 42.01
N GLU A 517 25.86 2.20 41.14
CA GLU A 517 25.47 1.14 40.21
C GLU A 517 24.89 -0.08 40.93
N GLU A 518 25.38 -0.36 42.14
CA GLU A 518 24.91 -1.46 42.99
C GLU A 518 23.78 -1.04 43.94
N THR A 519 23.70 0.25 44.26
CA THR A 519 22.80 0.79 45.31
C THR A 519 21.71 1.71 44.78
N ARG A 520 21.54 1.85 43.46
CA ARG A 520 20.61 2.83 42.86
C ARG A 520 19.19 2.71 43.42
N MET A 521 18.69 1.50 43.65
CA MET A 521 17.34 1.27 44.18
C MET A 521 17.16 1.63 45.67
N ASP A 522 18.24 1.94 46.39
CA ASP A 522 18.21 2.45 47.75
C ASP A 522 17.74 3.91 47.77
N ARG A 523 16.45 4.09 48.07
CA ARG A 523 15.79 5.40 48.11
C ARG A 523 16.37 6.35 49.15
N ALA A 524 17.03 5.85 50.20
CA ALA A 524 17.68 6.71 51.19
C ALA A 524 18.83 7.54 50.57
N ARG A 525 19.36 7.10 49.42
CA ARG A 525 20.44 7.78 48.69
C ARG A 525 19.93 8.71 47.59
N TRP A 526 18.64 8.71 47.27
CA TRP A 526 18.13 9.43 46.11
C TRP A 526 18.30 10.95 46.21
N ASP A 527 18.14 11.50 47.41
CA ASP A 527 18.33 12.94 47.62
C ASP A 527 19.79 13.35 47.42
N GLU A 528 20.75 12.55 47.91
CA GLU A 528 22.18 12.77 47.64
C GLU A 528 22.48 12.63 46.15
N MET A 529 22.02 11.56 45.52
CA MET A 529 22.25 11.27 44.11
C MET A 529 21.73 12.39 43.21
N ARG A 530 20.50 12.84 43.45
CA ARG A 530 19.89 13.97 42.72
C ARG A 530 20.69 15.25 42.87
N ARG A 531 21.13 15.57 44.09
CA ARG A 531 21.95 16.76 44.35
C ARG A 531 23.27 16.69 43.57
N VAL A 532 23.98 15.57 43.63
CA VAL A 532 25.26 15.38 42.92
C VAL A 532 25.06 15.37 41.41
N PHE A 533 23.98 14.77 40.89
CA PHE A 533 23.66 14.83 39.47
C PHE A 533 23.44 16.29 39.04
N ALA A 534 22.64 17.06 39.79
CA ALA A 534 22.41 18.47 39.50
C ALA A 534 23.72 19.29 39.52
N GLU A 535 24.56 19.11 40.54
CA GLU A 535 25.88 19.76 40.64
C GLU A 535 26.79 19.37 39.45
N THR A 536 26.77 18.10 39.05
CA THR A 536 27.59 17.59 37.95
C THR A 536 27.11 18.18 36.62
N PHE A 537 25.81 18.08 36.32
CA PHE A 537 25.25 18.62 35.07
C PHE A 537 25.46 20.14 34.97
N ALA A 538 25.38 20.88 36.07
CA ALA A 538 25.66 22.32 36.10
C ALA A 538 27.13 22.70 35.81
N ALA A 539 28.06 21.75 35.78
CA ALA A 539 29.48 22.03 35.54
C ALA A 539 29.83 22.28 34.05
N LYS A 540 29.04 21.73 33.12
CA LYS A 540 29.24 21.88 31.67
C LYS A 540 27.98 22.42 30.98
N SER A 541 28.13 22.96 29.79
CA SER A 541 26.98 23.35 28.95
C SER A 541 26.21 22.13 28.43
N ARG A 542 24.97 22.34 27.99
CA ARG A 542 24.18 21.28 27.33
C ARG A 542 24.93 20.65 26.13
N ALA A 543 25.60 21.45 25.31
CA ALA A 543 26.33 20.96 24.14
C ALA A 543 27.56 20.12 24.51
N GLU A 544 28.26 20.49 25.59
CA GLU A 544 29.37 19.69 26.11
C GLU A 544 28.87 18.33 26.64
N TRP A 545 27.71 18.29 27.30
CA TRP A 545 27.10 17.03 27.73
C TRP A 545 26.56 16.18 26.59
N GLU A 546 25.94 16.81 25.61
CA GLU A 546 25.52 16.15 24.38
C GLU A 546 26.71 15.43 23.73
N SER A 547 27.86 16.09 23.59
CA SER A 547 29.07 15.44 23.06
C SER A 547 29.59 14.29 23.92
N VAL A 548 29.34 14.28 25.24
CA VAL A 548 29.77 13.19 26.13
C VAL A 548 28.90 11.96 25.95
N PHE A 549 27.60 12.15 25.74
CA PHE A 549 26.63 11.06 25.70
C PHE A 549 26.21 10.63 24.29
N ASP A 550 26.53 11.41 23.26
CA ASP A 550 26.27 11.06 21.87
C ASP A 550 26.93 9.71 21.50
N GLY A 551 26.16 8.86 20.81
CA GLY A 551 26.56 7.49 20.48
C GLY A 551 26.65 6.51 21.65
N THR A 552 26.22 6.88 22.86
CA THR A 552 26.23 6.00 24.04
C THR A 552 24.83 5.52 24.45
N ASP A 553 24.76 4.39 25.17
CA ASP A 553 23.52 3.87 25.75
C ASP A 553 23.18 4.50 27.12
N ALA A 554 23.68 5.69 27.43
CA ALA A 554 23.46 6.34 28.73
C ALA A 554 22.03 6.87 28.93
N CYS A 555 21.19 6.81 27.89
CA CYS A 555 19.83 7.37 27.89
C CYS A 555 19.81 8.83 28.38
N CYS A 556 20.80 9.62 27.97
CA CYS A 556 20.93 11.03 28.32
C CYS A 556 21.03 11.88 27.06
N VAL A 557 20.04 12.75 26.84
CA VAL A 557 19.90 13.54 25.62
C VAL A 557 19.54 14.99 25.94
N PRO A 558 19.88 15.97 25.08
CA PRO A 558 19.48 17.36 25.29
C PRO A 558 17.95 17.53 25.24
N VAL A 559 17.41 18.37 26.11
CA VAL A 559 16.04 18.89 25.95
C VAL A 559 16.10 20.03 24.93
N LEU A 560 15.48 19.82 23.76
CA LEU A 560 15.51 20.77 22.64
C LEU A 560 14.27 21.66 22.63
N ASP A 561 14.47 22.95 22.37
CA ASP A 561 13.39 23.92 22.14
C ASP A 561 12.89 23.87 20.69
N TYR A 562 11.66 24.33 20.45
CA TYR A 562 11.15 24.38 19.07
C TYR A 562 11.93 25.33 18.17
N ALA A 563 12.47 26.43 18.70
CA ALA A 563 13.24 27.40 17.92
C ALA A 563 14.54 26.79 17.36
N GLU A 564 15.21 25.93 18.13
CA GLU A 564 16.40 25.21 17.64
C GLU A 564 16.02 24.14 16.61
N LEU A 565 14.94 23.38 16.85
CA LEU A 565 14.43 22.43 15.86
C LEU A 565 13.98 23.11 14.55
N GLU A 566 13.46 24.34 14.63
CA GLU A 566 13.00 25.11 13.47
C GLU A 566 14.15 25.76 12.70
N THR A 567 15.25 26.17 13.36
CA THR A 567 16.32 26.96 12.72
C THR A 567 17.62 26.21 12.44
N ASP A 568 17.94 25.15 13.18
CA ASP A 568 19.20 24.41 13.02
C ASP A 568 19.03 23.23 12.05
N ALA A 569 19.60 23.33 10.84
CA ALA A 569 19.44 22.35 9.76
C ALA A 569 20.03 20.96 10.07
N ASP A 570 20.95 20.87 11.03
CA ASP A 570 21.63 19.62 11.40
C ASP A 570 20.89 18.85 12.50
N ARG A 571 19.83 19.43 13.08
CA ARG A 571 18.95 18.80 14.07
C ARG A 571 17.80 18.02 13.43
N GLU A 572 17.20 17.11 14.22
CA GLU A 572 15.99 16.32 13.88
C GLU A 572 14.70 17.18 13.87
N GLY A 573 14.75 18.34 13.23
CA GLY A 573 13.63 19.26 13.10
C GLY A 573 12.66 18.93 11.97
N ASP A 574 12.88 17.87 11.19
CA ASP A 574 11.98 17.55 10.09
C ASP A 574 10.69 16.90 10.59
N GLN A 575 9.56 17.59 10.38
CA GLN A 575 8.25 17.07 10.74
C GLN A 575 7.85 15.94 9.77
N ARG A 576 7.76 14.71 10.29
CA ARG A 576 7.43 13.50 9.53
C ARG A 576 6.03 13.00 9.85
N HIS A 577 5.53 12.08 9.02
CA HIS A 577 4.32 11.33 9.35
C HIS A 577 4.49 10.52 10.64
N ILE A 578 3.49 10.63 11.53
CA ILE A 578 3.42 9.79 12.74
C ILE A 578 3.38 8.29 12.41
N VAL A 579 2.85 7.93 11.24
CA VAL A 579 2.88 6.58 10.67
C VAL A 579 3.21 6.68 9.19
N LYS A 580 4.33 6.10 8.77
CA LYS A 580 4.70 6.00 7.35
C LYS A 580 4.14 4.70 6.76
N LEU A 581 3.23 4.83 5.78
CA LEU A 581 2.78 3.69 4.98
C LEU A 581 3.79 3.47 3.85
N LYS A 582 4.27 2.23 3.70
CA LYS A 582 5.33 1.91 2.73
C LYS A 582 4.86 2.00 1.28
N ASP A 583 3.65 1.50 1.02
CA ASP A 583 3.15 1.28 -0.34
C ASP A 583 1.95 2.17 -0.71
N THR A 584 1.39 2.89 0.26
CA THR A 584 0.25 3.81 0.04
C THR A 584 0.76 5.23 0.01
N PRO A 585 0.49 6.01 -1.06
CA PRO A 585 0.88 7.42 -1.10
C PRO A 585 0.18 8.18 0.05
N CYS A 586 0.98 8.79 0.91
CA CYS A 586 0.55 9.81 1.86
C CYS A 586 1.01 11.18 1.33
N PHE A 587 0.30 12.25 1.65
CA PHE A 587 0.75 13.60 1.33
C PHE A 587 2.05 13.90 2.07
N GLU A 588 3.19 13.76 1.41
CA GLU A 588 4.49 13.97 2.04
C GLU A 588 4.62 15.42 2.55
N PHE A 589 5.15 15.57 3.76
CA PHE A 589 5.77 16.83 4.15
C PHE A 589 6.99 16.99 3.25
N GLY A 590 6.99 17.98 2.35
CA GLY A 590 8.04 18.15 1.35
C GLY A 590 9.44 17.97 1.96
N HIS A 591 10.29 17.19 1.28
CA HIS A 591 11.64 16.84 1.76
C HIS A 591 12.66 17.99 1.70
N ASP A 592 12.22 19.20 1.36
CA ASP A 592 13.10 20.35 1.32
C ASP A 592 13.44 20.79 2.75
N LYS A 593 14.68 20.48 3.16
CA LYS A 593 15.23 20.90 4.46
C LYS A 593 15.17 22.42 4.65
N ALA A 594 15.07 23.21 3.57
CA ALA A 594 15.00 24.67 3.64
C ALA A 594 13.62 25.21 4.00
N GLU A 595 12.52 24.49 3.72
CA GLU A 595 11.16 25.04 3.89
C GLU A 595 10.43 24.60 5.18
N ARG A 596 10.93 23.58 5.91
CA ARG A 596 10.43 23.10 7.23
C ARG A 596 8.93 23.30 7.46
N ARG A 597 8.10 22.92 6.47
CA ARG A 597 6.68 23.31 6.36
C ARG A 597 5.81 22.93 7.56
N GLY A 598 6.27 21.99 8.40
CA GLY A 598 5.61 21.61 9.65
C GLY A 598 5.50 22.73 10.69
N TYR A 599 6.38 23.74 10.65
CA TYR A 599 6.39 24.88 11.60
C TYR A 599 5.56 26.09 11.13
N THR A 600 5.22 26.14 9.85
CA THR A 600 4.34 27.19 9.31
C THR A 600 2.88 26.75 9.40
N ALA A 601 2.03 27.60 9.97
CA ALA A 601 0.59 27.38 10.01
C ALA A 601 -0.06 27.87 8.72
N ASP A 602 -0.88 27.02 8.09
CA ASP A 602 -1.78 27.47 7.03
C ASP A 602 -3.08 27.97 7.66
N PHE A 603 -3.48 29.14 7.20
CA PHE A 603 -4.66 29.84 7.66
C PHE A 603 -5.79 29.61 6.65
N LEU A 604 -6.97 29.22 7.13
CA LEU A 604 -8.17 29.04 6.29
C LEU A 604 -9.25 30.04 6.71
N ALA A 605 -9.57 30.99 5.84
CA ALA A 605 -10.63 31.96 6.04
C ALA A 605 -12.02 31.33 5.80
N PRO A 606 -13.09 31.87 6.44
CA PRO A 606 -14.46 31.44 6.16
C PRO A 606 -14.80 31.55 4.66
N GLY A 607 -15.24 30.44 4.05
CA GLY A 607 -15.59 30.38 2.62
C GLY A 607 -14.41 30.14 1.66
N GLU A 608 -13.16 30.16 2.15
CA GLU A 608 -11.97 29.97 1.33
C GLU A 608 -11.90 28.55 0.75
N GLY A 609 -11.67 28.45 -0.56
CA GLY A 609 -11.63 27.19 -1.30
C GLY A 609 -12.98 26.46 -1.42
N GLY A 610 -14.06 26.99 -0.84
CA GLY A 610 -15.37 26.33 -0.77
C GLY A 610 -16.03 26.11 -2.12
N GLU A 611 -16.02 27.11 -3.01
CA GLU A 611 -16.63 26.99 -4.35
C GLU A 611 -15.93 25.92 -5.21
N GLU A 612 -14.59 25.92 -5.20
CA GLU A 612 -13.78 24.92 -5.90
C GLU A 612 -14.01 23.51 -5.33
N ALA A 613 -14.04 23.37 -4.00
CA ALA A 613 -14.33 22.08 -3.37
C ALA A 613 -15.72 21.56 -3.71
N LEU A 614 -16.76 22.42 -3.73
CA LEU A 614 -18.12 22.02 -4.11
C LEU A 614 -18.21 21.61 -5.58
N GLU A 615 -17.51 22.30 -6.48
CA GLU A 615 -17.43 21.92 -7.89
C GLU A 615 -16.70 20.58 -8.06
N GLN A 616 -15.54 20.41 -7.41
CA GLN A 616 -14.74 19.18 -7.52
C GLN A 616 -15.44 17.96 -6.89
N TRP A 617 -16.06 18.12 -5.72
CA TRP A 617 -16.62 17.01 -4.94
C TRP A 617 -18.04 16.65 -5.38
N CYS A 618 -18.86 17.68 -5.59
CA CYS A 618 -20.29 17.52 -5.85
C CYS A 618 -20.69 17.87 -7.29
N GLY A 619 -19.78 18.47 -8.07
CA GLY A 619 -20.12 19.03 -9.39
C GLY A 619 -20.96 20.29 -9.30
N TRP A 620 -21.10 20.90 -8.11
CA TRP A 620 -22.03 22.00 -7.86
C TRP A 620 -21.44 23.33 -8.30
N LYS A 621 -22.26 24.17 -8.92
CA LYS A 621 -21.86 25.49 -9.40
C LYS A 621 -22.71 26.57 -8.77
N LYS A 622 -22.05 27.65 -8.37
CA LYS A 622 -22.72 28.89 -7.94
C LYS A 622 -23.67 29.39 -9.03
N GLY A 623 -24.85 29.84 -8.64
CA GLY A 623 -25.91 30.27 -9.56
C GLY A 623 -26.71 29.14 -10.19
N ARG A 624 -26.25 27.88 -10.14
CA ARG A 624 -26.98 26.70 -10.62
C ARG A 624 -27.51 25.85 -9.47
N ASP A 625 -26.61 25.41 -8.59
CA ASP A 625 -26.92 24.46 -7.51
C ASP A 625 -27.03 25.15 -6.14
N TYR A 626 -26.26 26.22 -5.93
CA TYR A 626 -26.27 27.03 -4.71
C TYR A 626 -26.02 28.49 -5.04
N ASP A 627 -26.41 29.36 -4.12
CA ASP A 627 -26.07 30.79 -4.11
C ASP A 627 -25.41 31.15 -2.78
N VAL A 628 -24.69 32.28 -2.72
CA VAL A 628 -24.08 32.80 -1.49
C VAL A 628 -24.85 34.04 -1.06
N VAL A 629 -25.61 33.93 0.04
CA VAL A 629 -26.49 34.97 0.56
C VAL A 629 -25.96 35.42 1.91
N HIS A 630 -25.61 36.71 2.05
CA HIS A 630 -24.98 37.27 3.26
C HIS A 630 -23.76 36.48 3.75
N GLY A 631 -22.95 35.98 2.81
CA GLY A 631 -21.76 35.18 3.12
C GLY A 631 -22.07 33.73 3.53
N SER A 632 -23.32 33.28 3.48
CA SER A 632 -23.70 31.88 3.73
C SER A 632 -24.11 31.17 2.44
N PHE A 633 -23.67 29.92 2.27
CA PHE A 633 -24.02 29.08 1.14
C PHE A 633 -25.45 28.54 1.34
N VAL A 634 -26.31 28.75 0.35
CA VAL A 634 -27.72 28.37 0.38
C VAL A 634 -28.03 27.55 -0.87
N LEU A 635 -28.73 26.43 -0.71
CA LEU A 635 -29.11 25.59 -1.84
C LEU A 635 -30.13 26.32 -2.72
N LYS A 636 -29.97 26.23 -4.04
CA LYS A 636 -30.96 26.76 -4.99
C LYS A 636 -32.08 25.75 -5.16
N GLU A 637 -33.33 26.16 -4.95
CA GLU A 637 -34.47 25.26 -5.14
C GLU A 637 -34.61 24.87 -6.62
N ASP A 638 -34.71 23.56 -6.86
CA ASP A 638 -34.95 22.98 -8.17
C ASP A 638 -36.40 23.30 -8.57
N LYS A 639 -36.60 24.34 -9.39
CA LYS A 639 -37.95 24.75 -9.86
C LYS A 639 -38.70 23.66 -10.65
N SER A 640 -38.09 22.51 -10.92
CA SER A 640 -38.64 21.42 -11.73
C SER A 640 -39.19 20.23 -10.93
N LYS A 641 -39.30 20.28 -9.60
CA LYS A 641 -39.90 19.20 -8.78
C LYS A 641 -40.80 19.72 -7.64
N LEU A 642 -41.70 20.65 -7.96
CA LEU A 642 -42.91 20.91 -7.17
C LEU A 642 -44.03 19.98 -7.63
#